data_AF-A0A944G068-F1
#
_entry.id   AF-A0A944G068-F1
#
_cell.length_a   1.000
_cell.length_b   1.000
_cell.length_c   1.000
_cell.angle_alpha   90.00
_cell.angle_beta   90.00
_cell.angle_gamma   90.00
#
_symmetry.space_group_name_H-M   'P 1'
#
loop_
_entity.id
_entity.type
_entity.pdbx_description
1 polymer ?
#
loop_
_entity_poly.entity_id
_entity_poly.type
_entity_poly.pdbx_seq_one_letter_code
_entity_poly.pdbx_strand_id
1 'polypeptide(L)'
;MPKIEVNEKLFFQMVGQKYDYDTLEKKLTCGKAELDEKPDMSQSEDQRVIKIELNDTNRPDLWSTNGVARQLRVHGGGKPADYSSFLSREGDIKDNNGRVVTVDPELKDIRPYMVAFMIEGKPIDEPMLLDIIQTQEKLAWNFGRKRKSISMGLYRISQMKWPVHYKAVDPDTTSFVPLTFEKPLTCRQILDEHPKGKDYGWIIKDFKKFPLLTDDNNEVMSMAPVINSATLGAVQVGDKDLMVELTGDNMANLMLAANIVACDFADCGYTIRPIKVEHPYETGFGKSICAPFYFQKPTKAVLKNINKLLGSSFTKEQVVEALVRMSNKVETADVNGDVEFTVWPAPFRNDFLHEVDIIEDVMIGVGLDNFNAEKPNDFTIGRLMPLTLFSRKAKNIMVGLGYQEMIFNYLGSKKDYIEKMNIDDSKIIEVSNPMSENYQFVRPSIIASLLRAESGSANAIFPHKIFEIGKVAYLCQEENTGTRTRQSLGFMTAASNANFNSAASEVSSLLYFLDHEYKVAECDDPRFIPGRQAAIMVNGKQVGVFGEVHPQVLENWSITVPCVAGEIDIEEVMTMSSSEKAPAKETKSEPKPVVNQKSEAETDPIKYFNEHIEIRVAKIEKVDVNPEGDKLYIETMDDGTGTPRIIQSGLRPYMSADELLGKHVLIAANLAPRKMKGVESHGMLLACDYKEDGKEKVELLTAPWAAPGTLVVPEGSDPSIAKPAKLDADKFFKITMKVEGKKMVLNGVPMTADGKVITTEKSDNCEVC
;
A
#
# COMPACT_ATOMS: atom_id res chain seq x y z
N MET A 1 2.36 7.75 13.98
CA MET A 1 0.97 8.13 14.26
C MET A 1 0.95 9.47 14.99
N PRO A 2 0.01 10.38 14.68
CA PRO A 2 -0.15 11.62 15.42
C PRO A 2 -0.50 11.33 16.88
N LYS A 3 0.13 12.05 17.81
CA LYS A 3 -0.17 11.99 19.24
C LYS A 3 -0.54 13.38 19.72
N ILE A 4 -1.57 13.50 20.55
CA ILE A 4 -1.96 14.77 21.18
C ILE A 4 -1.96 14.63 22.69
N GLU A 5 -1.58 15.70 23.36
CA GLU A 5 -1.62 15.85 24.80
C GLU A 5 -2.76 16.81 25.14
N VAL A 6 -3.74 16.33 25.90
CA VAL A 6 -4.93 17.11 26.25
C VAL A 6 -5.02 17.29 27.76
N ASN A 7 -5.33 18.51 28.21
CA ASN A 7 -5.59 18.75 29.64
C ASN A 7 -6.92 18.07 30.04
N GLU A 8 -6.93 17.27 31.10
CA GLU A 8 -8.08 16.44 31.48
C GLU A 8 -9.35 17.26 31.69
N LYS A 9 -9.26 18.32 32.51
CA LYS A 9 -10.41 19.17 32.84
C LYS A 9 -10.97 19.85 31.59
N LEU A 10 -10.10 20.45 30.78
CA LEU A 10 -10.48 21.13 29.55
C LEU A 10 -11.14 20.15 28.58
N PHE A 11 -10.53 18.97 28.38
CA PHE A 11 -11.01 17.95 27.47
C PHE A 11 -12.41 17.45 27.87
N PHE A 12 -12.63 17.05 29.13
CA PHE A 12 -13.95 16.57 29.56
C PHE A 12 -15.01 17.68 29.61
N GLN A 13 -14.61 18.93 29.89
CA GLN A 13 -15.51 20.07 29.74
C GLN A 13 -16.01 20.22 28.29
N MET A 14 -15.13 20.03 27.30
CA MET A 14 -15.50 20.06 25.88
C MET A 14 -16.32 18.85 25.43
N VAL A 15 -16.02 17.66 25.95
CA VAL A 15 -16.82 16.44 25.71
C VAL A 15 -18.23 16.61 26.28
N GLY A 16 -18.38 17.37 27.37
CA GLY A 16 -19.65 17.61 28.06
C GLY A 16 -20.02 16.53 29.07
N GLN A 17 -19.16 15.52 29.25
CA GLN A 17 -19.29 14.47 30.25
C GLN A 17 -17.91 13.91 30.59
N LYS A 18 -17.74 13.46 31.84
CA LYS A 18 -16.52 12.82 32.32
C LYS A 18 -16.64 11.30 32.21
N TYR A 19 -15.59 10.65 31.75
CA TYR A 19 -15.49 9.18 31.69
C TYR A 19 -14.38 8.68 32.62
N ASP A 20 -14.53 7.45 33.11
CA ASP A 20 -13.36 6.68 33.55
C ASP A 20 -12.51 6.28 32.34
N TYR A 21 -11.23 5.95 32.55
CA TYR A 21 -10.31 5.73 31.44
C TYR A 21 -10.59 4.46 30.64
N ASP A 22 -11.15 3.41 31.25
CA ASP A 22 -11.50 2.19 30.53
C ASP A 22 -12.70 2.45 29.58
N THR A 23 -13.66 3.27 30.02
CA THR A 23 -14.76 3.74 29.17
C THR A 23 -14.27 4.71 28.10
N LEU A 24 -13.34 5.61 28.43
CA LEU A 24 -12.74 6.54 27.47
C LEU A 24 -12.02 5.78 26.36
N GLU A 25 -11.18 4.80 26.69
CA GLU A 25 -10.46 3.94 25.75
C GLU A 25 -11.40 3.35 24.69
N LYS A 26 -12.50 2.75 25.13
CA LYS A 26 -13.50 2.16 24.23
C LYS A 26 -14.16 3.20 23.33
N LYS A 27 -14.45 4.39 23.87
CA LYS A 27 -15.09 5.47 23.12
C LYS A 27 -14.16 6.15 22.12
N LEU A 28 -12.85 6.21 22.41
CA LEU A 28 -11.85 6.78 21.50
C LEU A 28 -11.78 6.05 20.15
N THR A 29 -12.21 4.79 20.09
CA THR A 29 -12.34 4.04 18.82
C THR A 29 -13.18 4.75 17.76
N CYS A 30 -14.17 5.59 18.15
CA CYS A 30 -14.95 6.37 17.20
C CYS A 30 -14.15 7.46 16.47
N GLY A 31 -13.00 7.85 17.03
CA GLY A 31 -12.01 8.74 16.41
C GLY A 31 -10.79 8.00 15.88
N LYS A 32 -10.85 6.66 15.73
CA LYS A 32 -9.69 5.81 15.46
C LYS A 32 -8.54 6.13 16.42
N ALA A 33 -8.84 6.31 17.70
CA ALA A 33 -7.90 6.76 18.71
C ALA A 33 -7.81 5.80 19.89
N GLU A 34 -6.70 5.85 20.62
CA GLU A 34 -6.44 5.07 21.83
C GLU A 34 -5.66 5.92 22.86
N LEU A 35 -5.67 5.52 24.13
CA LEU A 35 -4.79 6.13 25.11
C LEU A 35 -3.36 5.62 24.89
N ASP A 36 -2.42 6.55 24.72
CA ASP A 36 -0.99 6.20 24.57
C ASP A 36 -0.45 5.59 25.87
N GLU A 37 -0.91 6.10 27.01
CA GLU A 37 -0.60 5.58 28.33
C GLU A 37 -1.70 5.95 29.35
N LYS A 38 -1.70 5.25 30.49
CA LYS A 38 -2.59 5.61 31.60
C LYS A 38 -2.16 6.95 32.21
N PRO A 39 -3.08 7.91 32.40
CA PRO A 39 -2.73 9.20 32.99
C PRO A 39 -2.14 9.10 34.40
N ASP A 40 -1.25 10.04 34.73
CA ASP A 40 -0.63 10.13 36.05
C ASP A 40 -1.64 10.61 37.10
N MET A 41 -2.13 9.66 37.90
CA MET A 41 -3.13 9.90 38.95
C MET A 41 -2.60 10.73 40.13
N SER A 42 -1.28 10.94 40.24
CA SER A 42 -0.69 11.77 41.30
C SER A 42 -0.92 13.27 41.07
N GLN A 43 -1.17 13.68 39.82
CA GLN A 43 -1.45 15.06 39.46
C GLN A 43 -2.92 15.41 39.70
N SER A 44 -3.19 16.67 40.04
CA SER A 44 -4.56 17.19 40.13
C SER A 44 -5.22 17.23 38.75
N GLU A 45 -6.54 17.15 38.69
CA GLU A 45 -7.30 17.17 37.43
C GLU A 45 -7.06 18.44 36.59
N ASP A 46 -6.78 19.58 37.25
CA ASP A 46 -6.44 20.84 36.58
C ASP A 46 -5.10 20.78 35.84
N GLN A 47 -4.18 19.92 36.26
CA GLN A 47 -2.83 19.80 35.73
C GLN A 47 -2.60 18.51 34.94
N ARG A 48 -3.46 17.51 35.11
CA ARG A 48 -3.29 16.19 34.51
C ARG A 48 -3.45 16.25 33.00
N VAL A 49 -2.54 15.57 32.32
CA VAL A 49 -2.52 15.41 30.87
C VAL A 49 -2.97 13.99 30.50
N ILE A 50 -3.86 13.90 29.51
CA ILE A 50 -4.23 12.65 28.84
C ILE A 50 -3.51 12.62 27.50
N LYS A 51 -2.78 11.55 27.22
CA LYS A 51 -2.09 11.34 25.94
C LYS A 51 -2.92 10.42 25.05
N ILE A 52 -3.28 10.92 23.88
CA ILE A 52 -4.12 10.20 22.91
C ILE A 52 -3.31 9.99 21.64
N GLU A 53 -3.21 8.73 21.20
CA GLU A 53 -2.63 8.35 19.92
C GLU A 53 -3.75 8.16 18.89
N LEU A 54 -3.56 8.71 17.68
CA LEU A 54 -4.51 8.63 16.58
C LEU A 54 -3.99 7.56 15.60
N ASN A 55 -4.72 6.47 15.46
CA ASN A 55 -4.38 5.30 14.66
C ASN A 55 -4.56 5.50 13.14
N ASP A 56 -4.87 6.72 12.70
CA ASP A 56 -4.99 7.07 11.29
C ASP A 56 -4.42 8.48 11.01
N THR A 57 -4.10 8.74 9.75
CA THR A 57 -3.59 10.02 9.24
C THR A 57 -4.54 10.73 8.28
N ASN A 58 -5.67 10.11 7.91
CA ASN A 58 -6.67 10.68 7.01
C ASN A 58 -7.57 11.77 7.65
N ARG A 59 -7.61 11.84 8.99
CA ARG A 59 -8.49 12.71 9.79
C ARG A 59 -7.73 13.79 10.57
N PRO A 60 -7.16 14.80 9.89
CA PRO A 60 -6.43 15.89 10.56
C PRO A 60 -7.32 16.73 11.50
N ASP A 61 -8.64 16.67 11.33
CA ASP A 61 -9.61 17.29 12.24
C ASP A 61 -9.63 16.70 13.65
N LEU A 62 -9.04 15.51 13.85
CA LEU A 62 -8.93 14.85 15.15
C LEU A 62 -7.59 15.13 15.84
N TRP A 63 -6.68 15.92 15.24
CA TRP A 63 -5.36 16.19 15.80
C TRP A 63 -5.33 17.41 16.73
N SER A 64 -6.47 17.71 17.34
CA SER A 64 -6.66 18.77 18.34
C SER A 64 -7.53 18.25 19.48
N THR A 65 -7.43 18.87 20.66
CA THR A 65 -8.31 18.57 21.80
C THR A 65 -9.78 18.71 21.40
N ASN A 66 -10.10 19.81 20.72
CA ASN A 66 -11.45 20.12 20.23
C ASN A 66 -11.98 19.08 19.25
N GLY A 67 -11.13 18.62 18.32
CA GLY A 67 -11.48 17.61 17.33
C GLY A 67 -11.96 16.31 17.95
N VAL A 68 -11.15 15.74 18.84
CA VAL A 68 -11.49 14.50 19.54
C VAL A 68 -12.70 14.71 20.47
N ALA A 69 -12.74 15.81 21.21
CA ALA A 69 -13.86 16.10 22.10
C ALA A 69 -15.19 16.25 21.34
N ARG A 70 -15.17 16.93 20.18
CA ARG A 70 -16.32 17.06 19.26
C ARG A 70 -16.77 15.70 18.75
N GLN A 71 -15.84 14.86 18.28
CA GLN A 71 -16.15 13.52 17.79
C GLN A 71 -16.82 12.66 18.88
N LEU A 72 -16.26 12.63 20.09
CA LEU A 72 -16.82 11.90 21.24
C LEU A 72 -18.20 12.41 21.64
N ARG A 73 -18.39 13.73 21.65
CA ARG A 73 -19.66 14.37 22.00
C ARG A 73 -20.76 14.03 21.00
N VAL A 74 -20.48 14.15 19.70
CA VAL A 74 -21.46 13.91 18.63
C VAL A 74 -21.75 12.42 18.49
N HIS A 75 -20.72 11.57 18.56
CA HIS A 75 -20.89 10.11 18.56
C HIS A 75 -21.71 9.62 19.76
N GLY A 76 -21.52 10.25 20.92
CA GLY A 76 -22.31 10.01 22.14
C GLY A 76 -23.76 10.50 22.11
N GLY A 77 -24.27 10.97 20.96
CA GLY A 77 -25.65 11.44 20.79
C GLY A 77 -25.83 12.96 20.93
N GLY A 78 -24.75 13.72 21.08
CA GLY A 78 -24.78 15.18 21.02
C GLY A 78 -25.13 15.68 19.62
N LYS A 79 -25.78 16.84 19.53
CA LYS A 79 -26.10 17.46 18.24
C LYS A 79 -24.82 18.03 17.60
N PRO A 80 -24.58 17.80 16.28
CA PRO A 80 -23.54 18.50 15.55
C PRO A 80 -23.75 20.02 15.63
N ALA A 81 -22.66 20.78 15.75
CA ALA A 81 -22.70 22.24 15.74
C ALA A 81 -23.00 22.76 14.33
N ASP A 82 -23.71 23.89 14.24
CA ASP A 82 -23.96 24.59 12.99
C ASP A 82 -22.92 25.71 12.78
N TYR A 83 -22.09 25.54 11.75
CA TYR A 83 -21.02 26.48 11.39
C TYR A 83 -21.41 27.41 10.24
N SER A 84 -22.67 27.38 9.78
CA SER A 84 -23.14 28.14 8.61
C SER A 84 -23.09 29.66 8.79
N SER A 85 -22.97 30.14 10.02
CA SER A 85 -22.92 31.57 10.35
C SER A 85 -21.63 32.26 9.88
N PHE A 86 -20.52 31.54 9.79
CA PHE A 86 -19.22 32.09 9.39
C PHE A 86 -18.59 31.41 8.17
N LEU A 87 -19.08 30.24 7.76
CA LEU A 87 -18.57 29.56 6.57
C LEU A 87 -19.10 30.20 5.30
N SER A 88 -18.19 30.77 4.51
CA SER A 88 -18.49 31.14 3.12
C SER A 88 -18.66 29.88 2.27
N ARG A 89 -19.37 30.00 1.17
CA ARG A 89 -19.50 28.96 0.14
C ARG A 89 -19.78 29.60 -1.22
N GLU A 90 -19.75 28.80 -2.27
CA GLU A 90 -20.13 29.27 -3.59
C GLU A 90 -21.57 29.83 -3.57
N GLY A 91 -21.73 31.08 -4.02
CA GLY A 91 -23.01 31.79 -4.00
C GLY A 91 -23.43 32.43 -2.67
N ASP A 92 -22.71 32.18 -1.56
CA ASP A 92 -23.00 32.73 -0.23
C ASP A 92 -21.68 33.08 0.47
N ILE A 93 -21.12 34.24 0.12
CA ILE A 93 -19.89 34.78 0.70
C ILE A 93 -20.23 35.58 1.95
N LYS A 94 -19.60 35.24 3.08
CA LYS A 94 -19.85 35.92 4.36
C LYS A 94 -19.16 37.28 4.43
N ASP A 95 -19.78 38.19 5.16
CA ASP A 95 -19.30 39.55 5.31
C ASP A 95 -17.97 39.61 6.10
N ASN A 96 -16.96 40.24 5.50
CA ASN A 96 -15.65 40.43 6.08
C ASN A 96 -15.51 41.74 6.86
N ASN A 97 -16.54 42.62 6.88
CA ASN A 97 -16.52 43.96 7.52
C ASN A 97 -15.20 44.73 7.28
N GLY A 98 -14.70 44.74 6.05
CA GLY A 98 -13.48 45.49 5.70
C GLY A 98 -12.15 44.82 6.10
N ARG A 99 -12.17 43.63 6.73
CA ARG A 99 -10.95 42.85 7.01
C ARG A 99 -10.41 42.26 5.71
N VAL A 100 -9.31 42.80 5.22
CA VAL A 100 -8.72 42.45 3.91
C VAL A 100 -7.23 42.18 4.04
N VAL A 101 -6.80 41.09 3.41
CA VAL A 101 -5.39 40.80 3.15
C VAL A 101 -5.13 40.92 1.65
N THR A 102 -4.00 41.50 1.26
CA THR A 102 -3.55 41.58 -0.14
C THR A 102 -2.29 40.73 -0.34
N VAL A 103 -2.25 39.95 -1.42
CA VAL A 103 -1.11 39.09 -1.75
C VAL A 103 -0.33 39.67 -2.92
N ASP A 104 1.00 39.70 -2.78
CA ASP A 104 1.92 40.18 -3.78
C ASP A 104 2.05 39.18 -4.97
N PRO A 105 1.96 39.64 -6.23
CA PRO A 105 2.13 38.79 -7.40
C PRO A 105 3.44 37.97 -7.42
N GLU A 106 4.51 38.48 -6.82
CA GLU A 106 5.82 37.82 -6.80
C GLU A 106 5.86 36.56 -5.92
N LEU A 107 4.85 36.36 -5.06
CA LEU A 107 4.76 35.17 -4.21
C LEU A 107 4.26 33.92 -4.93
N LYS A 108 3.79 34.05 -6.17
CA LYS A 108 3.19 32.96 -6.95
C LYS A 108 4.08 31.71 -7.03
N ASP A 109 5.38 31.90 -7.24
CA ASP A 109 6.34 30.82 -7.42
C ASP A 109 7.19 30.56 -6.16
N ILE A 110 6.84 31.20 -5.03
CA ILE A 110 7.57 31.09 -3.75
C ILE A 110 6.69 30.41 -2.70
N ARG A 111 5.54 31.01 -2.38
CA ARG A 111 4.55 30.52 -1.42
C ARG A 111 3.18 31.14 -1.77
N PRO A 112 2.48 30.58 -2.77
CA PRO A 112 1.41 31.29 -3.47
C PRO A 112 0.14 31.54 -2.66
N TYR A 113 -0.17 30.73 -1.66
CA TYR A 113 -1.49 30.72 -1.08
C TYR A 113 -1.50 31.16 0.37
N MET A 114 -2.57 31.86 0.72
CA MET A 114 -2.85 32.36 2.06
C MET A 114 -4.36 32.38 2.28
N VAL A 115 -4.78 31.98 3.47
CA VAL A 115 -6.14 32.15 3.99
C VAL A 115 -6.04 32.67 5.42
N ALA A 116 -7.06 33.38 5.89
CA ALA A 116 -7.10 33.85 7.26
C ALA A 116 -8.54 33.97 7.76
N PHE A 117 -8.71 33.95 9.07
CA PHE A 117 -9.94 34.33 9.74
C PHE A 117 -9.61 34.96 11.10
N MET A 118 -10.57 35.63 11.70
CA MET A 118 -10.45 36.21 13.04
C MET A 118 -11.29 35.40 14.02
N ILE A 119 -10.78 35.22 15.24
CA ILE A 119 -11.55 34.74 16.37
C ILE A 119 -11.82 35.92 17.30
N GLU A 120 -13.06 36.07 17.74
CA GLU A 120 -13.51 37.15 18.64
C GLU A 120 -14.13 36.54 19.90
N GLY A 121 -13.74 36.99 21.09
CA GLY A 121 -14.37 36.48 22.31
C GLY A 121 -13.58 36.67 23.62
N LYS A 122 -13.59 35.61 24.44
CA LYS A 122 -12.94 35.60 25.75
C LYS A 122 -11.41 35.65 25.61
N PRO A 123 -10.66 36.14 26.62
CA PRO A 123 -9.21 36.09 26.57
C PRO A 123 -8.71 34.64 26.54
N ILE A 124 -7.60 34.41 25.84
CA ILE A 124 -6.93 33.12 25.77
C ILE A 124 -6.27 32.84 27.13
N ASP A 125 -6.61 31.69 27.73
CA ASP A 125 -5.94 31.20 28.93
C ASP A 125 -4.75 30.30 28.59
N GLU A 126 -3.98 29.91 29.60
CA GLU A 126 -2.78 29.09 29.42
C GLU A 126 -3.07 27.70 28.82
N PRO A 127 -4.06 26.91 29.30
CA PRO A 127 -4.42 25.64 28.67
C PRO A 127 -4.82 25.78 27.20
N MET A 128 -5.61 26.79 26.86
CA MET A 128 -5.99 27.06 25.47
C MET A 128 -4.78 27.44 24.61
N LEU A 129 -3.88 28.28 25.11
CA LEU A 129 -2.68 28.68 24.37
C LEU A 129 -1.79 27.46 24.04
N LEU A 130 -1.59 26.57 25.02
CA LEU A 130 -0.83 25.32 24.82
C LEU A 130 -1.50 24.41 23.79
N ASP A 131 -2.82 24.24 23.85
CA ASP A 131 -3.55 23.42 22.88
C ASP A 131 -3.52 23.97 21.45
N ILE A 132 -3.60 25.30 21.31
CA ILE A 132 -3.48 25.99 20.01
C ILE A 132 -2.08 25.79 19.41
N ILE A 133 -1.03 25.94 20.22
CA ILE A 133 0.36 25.72 19.80
C ILE A 133 0.54 24.27 19.38
N GLN A 134 0.01 23.32 20.15
CA GLN A 134 0.03 21.91 19.76
C GLN A 134 -0.69 21.69 18.43
N THR A 135 -1.92 22.20 18.27
CA THR A 135 -2.70 22.05 17.04
C THR A 135 -1.96 22.64 15.84
N GLN A 136 -1.35 23.82 16.00
CA GLN A 136 -0.46 24.42 15.02
C GLN A 136 0.67 23.46 14.61
N GLU A 137 1.36 22.89 15.59
CA GLU A 137 2.46 21.98 15.35
C GLU A 137 2.00 20.68 14.68
N LYS A 138 0.90 20.06 15.11
CA LYS A 138 0.40 18.81 14.51
C LYS A 138 -0.06 19.01 13.08
N LEU A 139 -0.85 20.06 12.81
CA LEU A 139 -1.31 20.37 11.46
C LEU A 139 -0.15 20.75 10.55
N ALA A 140 0.77 21.61 10.99
CA ALA A 140 1.86 22.06 10.15
C ALA A 140 2.97 21.01 9.97
N TRP A 141 3.25 20.18 10.99
CA TRP A 141 4.29 19.15 10.92
C TRP A 141 3.85 17.92 10.14
N ASN A 142 2.69 17.35 10.46
CA ASN A 142 2.20 16.13 9.83
C ASN A 142 1.51 16.45 8.49
N PHE A 143 0.36 17.14 8.53
CA PHE A 143 -0.44 17.43 7.32
C PHE A 143 0.27 18.44 6.42
N GLY A 144 0.94 19.42 7.01
CA GLY A 144 1.76 20.43 6.36
C GLY A 144 3.15 19.98 5.92
N ARG A 145 3.52 18.70 6.12
CA ARG A 145 4.83 18.12 5.76
C ARG A 145 6.01 18.98 6.22
N LYS A 146 6.12 19.17 7.54
CA LYS A 146 7.10 20.06 8.21
C LYS A 146 7.04 21.49 7.69
N ARG A 147 5.84 22.06 7.68
CA ARG A 147 5.48 23.42 7.23
C ARG A 147 5.60 23.72 5.74
N LYS A 148 6.08 22.76 4.94
CA LYS A 148 6.21 22.90 3.49
C LYS A 148 4.88 23.32 2.86
N SER A 149 3.81 22.56 3.11
CA SER A 149 2.49 22.82 2.51
C SER A 149 1.56 23.67 3.36
N ILE A 150 1.69 23.66 4.69
CA ILE A 150 0.87 24.48 5.59
C ILE A 150 1.75 25.06 6.69
N SER A 151 1.74 26.37 6.85
CA SER A 151 2.21 27.06 8.05
C SER A 151 1.04 27.83 8.62
N MET A 152 0.93 27.89 9.93
CA MET A 152 -0.13 28.60 10.63
C MET A 152 0.48 29.60 11.60
N GLY A 153 -0.09 30.81 11.66
CA GLY A 153 0.32 31.89 12.55
C GLY A 153 -0.87 32.48 13.29
N LEU A 154 -0.63 33.00 14.50
CA LEU A 154 -1.61 33.74 15.28
C LEU A 154 -1.08 35.15 15.59
N TYR A 155 -1.96 36.15 15.49
CA TYR A 155 -1.59 37.56 15.65
C TYR A 155 -2.64 38.33 16.44
N ARG A 156 -2.19 39.31 17.22
CA ARG A 156 -3.05 40.14 18.09
C ARG A 156 -3.69 41.26 17.28
N ILE A 157 -5.01 41.28 17.19
CA ILE A 157 -5.71 42.26 16.34
C ILE A 157 -5.67 43.66 16.93
N SER A 158 -5.68 43.79 18.26
CA SER A 158 -5.66 45.10 18.94
C SER A 158 -4.46 45.99 18.58
N GLN A 159 -3.37 45.39 18.10
CA GLN A 159 -2.11 46.07 17.77
C GLN A 159 -1.91 46.25 16.25
N MET A 160 -2.78 45.66 15.43
CA MET A 160 -2.61 45.61 13.96
C MET A 160 -3.49 46.64 13.24
N LYS A 161 -3.02 47.13 12.08
CA LYS A 161 -3.84 47.93 11.14
C LYS A 161 -4.17 47.17 9.86
N TRP A 162 -5.41 47.33 9.40
CA TRP A 162 -5.90 46.82 8.11
C TRP A 162 -5.66 47.85 7.00
N PRO A 163 -5.43 47.43 5.74
CA PRO A 163 -5.28 46.05 5.29
C PRO A 163 -3.96 45.39 5.74
N VAL A 164 -3.95 44.06 5.76
CA VAL A 164 -2.71 43.27 5.93
C VAL A 164 -2.12 42.96 4.56
N HIS A 165 -0.80 42.85 4.49
CA HIS A 165 -0.08 42.63 3.25
C HIS A 165 0.84 41.41 3.35
N TYR A 166 0.68 40.47 2.42
CA TYR A 166 1.57 39.34 2.23
C TYR A 166 2.49 39.63 1.04
N LYS A 167 3.75 39.99 1.33
CA LYS A 167 4.71 40.59 0.39
C LYS A 167 5.88 39.65 0.11
N ALA A 168 6.47 39.77 -1.09
CA ALA A 168 7.78 39.19 -1.39
C ALA A 168 8.86 40.25 -1.14
N VAL A 169 9.76 40.00 -0.17
CA VAL A 169 10.78 40.97 0.25
C VAL A 169 12.19 40.52 -0.09
N ASP A 170 13.10 41.48 -0.23
CA ASP A 170 14.53 41.20 -0.32
C ASP A 170 15.04 40.75 1.06
N PRO A 171 15.55 39.50 1.18
CA PRO A 171 15.91 38.94 2.47
C PRO A 171 17.18 39.50 3.08
N ASP A 172 18.01 40.19 2.29
CA ASP A 172 19.29 40.74 2.74
C ASP A 172 19.15 42.20 3.23
N THR A 173 18.05 42.88 2.86
CA THR A 173 17.76 44.26 3.29
C THR A 173 16.60 44.37 4.28
N THR A 174 15.70 43.38 4.31
CA THR A 174 14.54 43.40 5.21
C THR A 174 14.88 42.76 6.55
N SER A 175 14.64 43.48 7.65
CA SER A 175 14.94 43.02 9.00
C SER A 175 13.79 43.25 9.97
N PHE A 176 13.63 42.33 10.94
CA PHE A 176 12.71 42.49 12.06
C PHE A 176 13.25 41.74 13.28
N VAL A 177 12.64 41.96 14.45
CA VAL A 177 12.98 41.21 15.67
C VAL A 177 12.18 39.91 15.67
N PRO A 178 12.81 38.73 15.44
CA PRO A 178 12.08 37.47 15.49
C PRO A 178 11.72 37.11 16.93
N LEU A 179 10.66 36.32 17.11
CA LEU A 179 10.23 35.82 18.42
C LEU A 179 11.43 35.23 19.18
N THR A 180 11.51 35.43 20.50
CA THR A 180 12.61 35.00 21.39
C THR A 180 13.96 35.71 21.21
N PHE A 181 14.07 36.68 20.31
CA PHE A 181 15.26 37.54 20.16
C PHE A 181 14.93 38.98 20.56
N GLU A 182 15.96 39.75 20.91
CA GLU A 182 15.83 41.16 21.32
C GLU A 182 16.29 42.14 20.24
N LYS A 183 17.09 41.67 19.26
CA LYS A 183 17.68 42.51 18.22
C LYS A 183 17.11 42.17 16.84
N PRO A 184 17.00 43.16 15.94
CA PRO A 184 16.58 42.90 14.58
C PRO A 184 17.65 42.08 13.85
N LEU A 185 17.19 41.09 13.09
CA LEU A 185 18.00 40.30 12.16
C LEU A 185 17.42 40.47 10.76
N THR A 186 18.28 40.46 9.74
CA THR A 186 17.80 40.33 8.36
C THR A 186 17.12 38.99 8.16
N CYS A 187 16.16 38.90 7.24
CA CYS A 187 15.48 37.67 6.89
C CYS A 187 16.47 36.53 6.53
N ARG A 188 17.60 36.86 5.88
CA ARG A 188 18.68 35.91 5.61
C ARG A 188 19.36 35.42 6.89
N GLN A 189 19.76 36.33 7.78
CA GLN A 189 20.39 35.98 9.06
C GLN A 189 19.49 35.12 9.94
N ILE A 190 18.17 35.33 9.88
CA ILE A 190 17.22 34.50 10.62
C ILE A 190 17.36 33.02 10.23
N LEU A 191 17.62 32.69 8.96
CA LEU A 191 17.78 31.30 8.54
C LEU A 191 19.01 30.62 9.16
N ASP A 192 20.09 31.37 9.36
CA ASP A 192 21.37 30.85 9.85
C ASP A 192 21.49 30.91 11.38
N GLU A 193 20.92 31.94 12.01
CA GLU A 193 21.11 32.23 13.43
C GLU A 193 19.95 31.73 14.31
N HIS A 194 18.69 31.87 13.85
CA HIS A 194 17.52 31.53 14.66
C HIS A 194 17.25 30.02 14.64
N PRO A 195 16.90 29.37 15.78
CA PRO A 195 16.60 27.93 15.83
C PRO A 195 15.54 27.49 14.80
N LYS A 196 14.42 28.22 14.71
CA LYS A 196 13.38 27.96 13.70
C LYS A 196 13.83 28.22 12.26
N GLY A 197 14.82 29.09 12.06
CA GLY A 197 15.48 29.27 10.76
C GLY A 197 16.25 28.04 10.33
N LYS A 198 16.98 27.39 11.25
CA LYS A 198 17.66 26.13 10.99
C LYS A 198 16.69 24.98 10.72
N ASP A 199 15.58 24.93 11.45
CA ASP A 199 14.57 23.87 11.33
C ASP A 199 13.78 23.94 10.00
N TYR A 200 13.40 25.15 9.56
CA TYR A 200 12.44 25.36 8.46
C TYR A 200 12.93 26.23 7.32
N GLY A 201 14.11 26.85 7.43
CA GLY A 201 14.67 27.75 6.42
C GLY A 201 14.89 27.08 5.08
N TRP A 202 15.11 25.76 5.06
CA TRP A 202 15.22 24.95 3.84
C TRP A 202 14.00 25.07 2.91
N ILE A 203 12.84 25.50 3.41
CA ILE A 203 11.63 25.69 2.60
C ILE A 203 11.78 26.89 1.66
N ILE A 204 12.46 27.95 2.11
CA ILE A 204 12.52 29.23 1.38
C ILE A 204 13.94 29.69 0.99
N LYS A 205 14.99 29.06 1.54
CA LYS A 205 16.39 29.52 1.41
C LYS A 205 16.87 29.72 -0.03
N ASP A 206 16.35 28.91 -0.97
CA ASP A 206 16.79 28.86 -2.36
C ASP A 206 16.08 29.90 -3.23
N PHE A 207 15.10 30.63 -2.70
CA PHE A 207 14.42 31.73 -3.41
C PHE A 207 15.17 33.06 -3.27
N LYS A 208 15.03 33.91 -4.29
CA LYS A 208 15.61 35.27 -4.31
C LYS A 208 14.92 36.24 -3.36
N LYS A 209 13.60 36.08 -3.18
CA LYS A 209 12.76 36.88 -2.29
C LYS A 209 12.10 35.99 -1.26
N PHE A 210 11.86 36.51 -0.07
CA PHE A 210 11.19 35.78 0.99
C PHE A 210 9.77 36.29 1.25
N PRO A 211 8.84 35.40 1.59
CA PRO A 211 7.50 35.76 2.06
C PRO A 211 7.54 36.49 3.42
N LEU A 212 6.86 37.63 3.50
CA LEU A 212 6.73 38.43 4.72
C LEU A 212 5.31 38.94 4.87
N LEU A 213 4.77 38.86 6.09
CA LEU A 213 3.47 39.41 6.44
C LEU A 213 3.66 40.72 7.22
N THR A 214 3.00 41.79 6.79
CA THR A 214 3.01 43.10 7.47
C THR A 214 1.61 43.67 7.61
N ASP A 215 1.40 44.54 8.59
CA ASP A 215 0.19 45.36 8.68
C ASP A 215 0.29 46.61 7.78
N ASP A 216 -0.73 47.48 7.81
CA ASP A 216 -0.78 48.73 7.01
C ASP A 216 0.25 49.79 7.48
N ASN A 217 0.78 49.66 8.70
CA ASN A 217 1.89 50.50 9.18
C ASN A 217 3.28 49.97 8.74
N ASN A 218 3.33 48.88 7.97
CA ASN A 218 4.54 48.13 7.62
C ASN A 218 5.24 47.49 8.83
N GLU A 219 4.54 47.27 9.95
CA GLU A 219 5.08 46.49 11.05
C GLU A 219 5.04 45.00 10.70
N VAL A 220 6.15 44.30 10.93
CA VAL A 220 6.29 42.89 10.55
C VAL A 220 5.52 42.01 11.52
N MET A 221 4.66 41.16 10.97
CA MET A 221 3.89 40.14 11.70
C MET A 221 4.64 38.81 11.71
N SER A 222 5.12 38.35 10.55
CA SER A 222 5.87 37.09 10.42
C SER A 222 6.65 37.00 9.11
N MET A 223 7.62 36.09 9.11
CA MET A 223 8.28 35.55 7.92
C MET A 223 7.83 34.09 7.74
N ALA A 224 6.63 33.89 7.18
CA ALA A 224 6.04 32.58 7.01
C ALA A 224 6.82 31.75 5.96
N PRO A 225 7.13 30.46 6.16
CA PRO A 225 6.66 29.58 7.22
C PRO A 225 7.60 29.47 8.44
N VAL A 226 8.60 30.34 8.54
CA VAL A 226 9.75 30.16 9.43
C VAL A 226 9.44 30.64 10.84
N ILE A 227 9.15 31.93 11.03
CA ILE A 227 9.05 32.54 12.36
C ILE A 227 8.16 33.78 12.39
N ASN A 228 7.50 33.99 13.54
CA ASN A 228 6.73 35.19 13.84
C ASN A 228 7.62 36.32 14.39
N SER A 229 7.16 37.56 14.33
CA SER A 229 7.83 38.68 15.00
C SER A 229 7.63 38.63 16.51
N ALA A 230 8.57 39.19 17.26
CA ALA A 230 8.45 39.37 18.71
C ALA A 230 7.42 40.44 19.10
N THR A 231 6.97 41.27 18.14
CA THR A 231 5.96 42.31 18.37
C THR A 231 4.56 41.79 18.04
N LEU A 232 4.02 42.06 16.85
CA LEU A 232 2.65 41.68 16.47
C LEU A 232 2.40 40.17 16.47
N GLY A 233 3.46 39.37 16.24
CA GLY A 233 3.39 37.90 16.16
C GLY A 233 3.51 37.13 17.46
N ALA A 234 3.62 37.80 18.61
CA ALA A 234 3.79 37.17 19.93
C ALA A 234 2.48 37.15 20.74
N VAL A 235 1.69 36.07 20.59
CA VAL A 235 0.48 35.85 21.39
C VAL A 235 0.84 35.41 22.81
N GLN A 236 0.11 35.92 23.80
CA GLN A 236 0.31 35.71 25.23
C GLN A 236 -1.02 35.41 25.93
N VAL A 237 -0.94 34.81 27.12
CA VAL A 237 -2.09 34.61 28.00
C VAL A 237 -2.73 35.96 28.32
N GLY A 238 -4.06 36.03 28.20
CA GLY A 238 -4.84 37.25 28.41
C GLY A 238 -5.10 38.06 27.14
N ASP A 239 -4.45 37.75 26.02
CA ASP A 239 -4.80 38.37 24.74
C ASP A 239 -6.23 38.01 24.32
N LYS A 240 -6.89 38.98 23.69
CA LYS A 240 -8.22 38.85 23.10
C LYS A 240 -8.12 39.12 21.61
N ASP A 241 -9.06 38.53 20.89
CA ASP A 241 -9.31 38.80 19.48
C ASP A 241 -8.06 38.57 18.61
N LEU A 242 -7.95 37.37 18.06
CA LEU A 242 -6.77 36.95 17.31
C LEU A 242 -7.09 36.75 15.83
N MET A 243 -6.13 37.09 14.98
CA MET A 243 -6.13 36.70 13.58
C MET A 243 -5.37 35.38 13.47
N VAL A 244 -6.00 34.38 12.87
CA VAL A 244 -5.39 33.10 12.49
C VAL A 244 -5.13 33.14 10.99
N GLU A 245 -3.89 32.86 10.61
CA GLU A 245 -3.42 32.86 9.24
C GLU A 245 -2.85 31.50 8.89
N LEU A 246 -3.08 31.08 7.64
CA LEU A 246 -2.43 29.91 7.09
C LEU A 246 -1.88 30.21 5.70
N THR A 247 -0.61 29.87 5.46
CA THR A 247 0.09 30.03 4.17
C THR A 247 0.65 28.71 3.70
N GLY A 248 0.80 28.55 2.39
CA GLY A 248 1.16 27.25 1.82
C GLY A 248 1.31 27.20 0.31
N ASP A 249 1.53 25.99 -0.20
CA ASP A 249 1.64 25.65 -1.62
C ASP A 249 0.37 24.97 -2.17
N ASN A 250 -0.61 24.66 -1.33
CA ASN A 250 -1.85 23.99 -1.70
C ASN A 250 -3.08 24.65 -1.03
N MET A 251 -3.93 25.31 -1.83
CA MET A 251 -5.08 26.06 -1.33
C MET A 251 -6.13 25.17 -0.64
N ALA A 252 -6.43 23.98 -1.16
CA ALA A 252 -7.42 23.09 -0.56
C ALA A 252 -6.99 22.62 0.84
N ASN A 253 -5.70 22.27 1.01
CA ASN A 253 -5.14 21.88 2.30
C ASN A 253 -5.16 23.04 3.31
N LEU A 254 -4.86 24.27 2.86
CA LEU A 254 -4.97 25.46 3.69
C LEU A 254 -6.40 25.74 4.11
N MET A 255 -7.35 25.62 3.19
CA MET A 255 -8.76 25.84 3.48
C MET A 255 -9.31 24.80 4.46
N LEU A 256 -8.92 23.54 4.31
CA LEU A 256 -9.27 22.49 5.26
C LEU A 256 -8.72 22.79 6.65
N ALA A 257 -7.43 23.12 6.76
CA ALA A 257 -6.81 23.47 8.03
C ALA A 257 -7.45 24.73 8.65
N ALA A 258 -7.80 25.73 7.84
CA ALA A 258 -8.53 26.92 8.29
C ALA A 258 -9.91 26.55 8.85
N ASN A 259 -10.66 25.68 8.15
CA ASN A 259 -11.95 25.20 8.63
C ASN A 259 -11.84 24.39 9.93
N ILE A 260 -10.85 23.50 10.05
CA ILE A 260 -10.58 22.74 11.28
C ILE A 260 -10.41 23.70 12.46
N VAL A 261 -9.45 24.62 12.35
CA VAL A 261 -9.11 25.53 13.44
C VAL A 261 -10.27 26.49 13.73
N ALA A 262 -10.99 26.97 12.72
CA ALA A 262 -12.17 27.81 12.91
C ALA A 262 -13.30 27.08 13.64
N CYS A 263 -13.60 25.83 13.26
CA CYS A 263 -14.59 25.00 13.94
C CYS A 263 -14.18 24.70 15.39
N ASP A 264 -12.89 24.43 15.64
CA ASP A 264 -12.37 24.20 16.99
C ASP A 264 -12.56 25.43 17.90
N PHE A 265 -12.26 26.64 17.40
CA PHE A 265 -12.52 27.87 18.15
C PHE A 265 -14.01 28.15 18.32
N ALA A 266 -14.84 27.88 17.32
CA ALA A 266 -16.29 28.02 17.44
C ALA A 266 -16.86 27.09 18.53
N ASP A 267 -16.39 25.85 18.61
CA ASP A 267 -16.74 24.90 19.68
C ASP A 267 -16.33 25.40 21.07
N CYS A 268 -15.27 26.19 21.17
CA CYS A 268 -14.83 26.85 22.40
C CYS A 268 -15.65 28.09 22.80
N GLY A 269 -16.65 28.47 21.98
CA GLY A 269 -17.52 29.63 22.19
C GLY A 269 -16.96 30.95 21.64
N TYR A 270 -15.95 30.91 20.76
CA TYR A 270 -15.49 32.10 20.04
C TYR A 270 -16.39 32.38 18.84
N THR A 271 -16.55 33.66 18.52
CA THR A 271 -17.19 34.09 17.28
C THR A 271 -16.15 34.14 16.18
N ILE A 272 -16.37 33.39 15.10
CA ILE A 272 -15.48 33.41 13.93
C ILE A 272 -15.89 34.54 13.00
N ARG A 273 -14.93 35.39 12.65
CA ARG A 273 -15.10 36.53 11.75
C ARG A 273 -14.33 36.28 10.45
N PRO A 274 -15.03 36.21 9.31
CA PRO A 274 -14.39 35.99 8.03
C PRO A 274 -13.40 37.10 7.65
N ILE A 275 -12.32 36.72 6.97
CA ILE A 275 -11.34 37.64 6.38
C ILE A 275 -11.28 37.36 4.87
N LYS A 276 -11.27 38.44 4.09
CA LYS A 276 -11.09 38.37 2.64
C LYS A 276 -9.61 38.45 2.28
N VAL A 277 -9.12 37.51 1.49
CA VAL A 277 -7.76 37.51 0.93
C VAL A 277 -7.86 37.71 -0.58
N GLU A 278 -7.16 38.72 -1.07
CA GLU A 278 -7.09 39.10 -2.49
C GLU A 278 -5.79 38.59 -3.09
N HIS A 279 -5.89 37.54 -3.93
CA HIS A 279 -4.81 36.99 -4.72
C HIS A 279 -4.78 37.60 -6.13
N PRO A 280 -3.60 37.94 -6.67
CA PRO A 280 -3.49 38.48 -8.02
C PRO A 280 -3.64 37.41 -9.12
N TYR A 281 -3.67 36.13 -8.74
CA TYR A 281 -3.78 34.95 -9.62
C TYR A 281 -4.87 33.99 -9.15
N GLU A 282 -5.30 33.11 -10.06
CA GLU A 282 -6.28 32.07 -9.75
C GLU A 282 -5.75 31.07 -8.72
N THR A 283 -6.60 30.68 -7.78
CA THR A 283 -6.26 29.77 -6.68
C THR A 283 -7.00 28.42 -6.75
N GLY A 284 -7.91 28.28 -7.71
CA GLY A 284 -8.93 27.22 -7.74
C GLY A 284 -10.21 27.57 -6.97
N PHE A 285 -10.18 28.62 -6.13
CA PHE A 285 -11.31 29.13 -5.35
C PHE A 285 -11.66 30.59 -5.73
N GLY A 286 -11.16 31.04 -6.88
CA GLY A 286 -11.19 32.43 -7.32
C GLY A 286 -10.04 33.28 -6.78
N LYS A 287 -9.97 34.53 -7.23
CA LYS A 287 -8.95 35.51 -6.82
C LYS A 287 -9.25 36.19 -5.49
N SER A 288 -10.51 36.26 -5.10
CA SER A 288 -10.97 36.87 -3.84
C SER A 288 -11.62 35.78 -3.01
N ILE A 289 -10.99 35.39 -1.91
CA ILE A 289 -11.44 34.28 -1.06
C ILE A 289 -11.80 34.83 0.32
N CYS A 290 -13.01 34.55 0.79
CA CYS A 290 -13.42 34.86 2.16
C CYS A 290 -13.38 33.58 2.99
N ALA A 291 -12.38 33.43 3.85
CA ALA A 291 -12.20 32.26 4.69
C ALA A 291 -12.75 32.52 6.11
N PRO A 292 -13.30 31.49 6.80
CA PRO A 292 -13.37 30.08 6.39
C PRO A 292 -14.36 29.80 5.25
N PHE A 293 -14.13 28.74 4.47
CA PHE A 293 -14.91 28.44 3.26
C PHE A 293 -15.23 26.94 3.14
N TYR A 294 -16.50 26.60 2.94
CA TYR A 294 -16.94 25.23 2.71
C TYR A 294 -16.81 24.86 1.22
N PHE A 295 -15.98 23.85 0.94
CA PHE A 295 -15.65 23.42 -0.43
C PHE A 295 -15.85 21.94 -0.71
N GLN A 296 -16.39 21.20 0.26
CA GLN A 296 -16.59 19.76 0.13
C GLN A 296 -17.68 19.46 -0.89
N LYS A 297 -17.44 18.47 -1.75
CA LYS A 297 -18.45 17.95 -2.65
C LYS A 297 -19.26 16.86 -1.92
N PRO A 298 -20.57 16.77 -2.16
CA PRO A 298 -21.34 15.67 -1.61
C PRO A 298 -20.95 14.35 -2.29
N THR A 299 -20.97 13.28 -1.51
CA THR A 299 -20.77 11.91 -1.97
C THR A 299 -22.07 11.13 -1.75
N LYS A 300 -22.26 10.02 -2.48
CA LYS A 300 -23.47 9.22 -2.43
C LYS A 300 -23.18 7.76 -2.12
N ALA A 301 -24.11 7.13 -1.40
CA ALA A 301 -24.12 5.70 -1.15
C ALA A 301 -25.54 5.15 -1.22
N VAL A 302 -25.71 3.89 -1.58
CA VAL A 302 -27.02 3.21 -1.55
C VAL A 302 -27.08 2.18 -0.43
N LEU A 303 -28.28 2.01 0.17
CA LEU A 303 -28.47 1.13 1.32
C LEU A 303 -28.01 -0.31 1.05
N LYS A 304 -28.28 -0.83 -0.15
CA LYS A 304 -27.84 -2.17 -0.54
C LYS A 304 -26.32 -2.32 -0.50
N ASN A 305 -25.55 -1.32 -0.95
CA ASN A 305 -24.09 -1.38 -0.96
C ASN A 305 -23.53 -1.29 0.46
N ILE A 306 -24.09 -0.41 1.29
CA ILE A 306 -23.74 -0.28 2.72
C ILE A 306 -23.92 -1.64 3.41
N ASN A 307 -25.11 -2.23 3.31
CA ASN A 307 -25.42 -3.51 3.95
C ASN A 307 -24.58 -4.67 3.40
N LYS A 308 -24.32 -4.69 2.08
CA LYS A 308 -23.50 -5.72 1.45
C LYS A 308 -22.05 -5.67 1.94
N LEU A 309 -21.44 -4.49 1.99
CA LEU A 309 -20.03 -4.35 2.37
C LEU A 309 -19.82 -4.56 3.88
N LEU A 310 -20.77 -4.12 4.70
CA LEU A 310 -20.71 -4.27 6.16
C LEU A 310 -21.22 -5.64 6.66
N GLY A 311 -21.81 -6.46 5.79
CA GLY A 311 -22.43 -7.73 6.20
C GLY A 311 -23.60 -7.52 7.17
N SER A 312 -24.41 -6.49 6.96
CA SER A 312 -25.46 -6.06 7.89
C SER A 312 -26.83 -5.92 7.22
N SER A 313 -27.85 -5.59 8.02
CA SER A 313 -29.24 -5.40 7.59
C SER A 313 -29.82 -4.11 8.17
N PHE A 314 -29.04 -3.02 8.12
CA PHE A 314 -29.45 -1.73 8.67
C PHE A 314 -30.64 -1.13 7.92
N THR A 315 -31.49 -0.42 8.66
CA THR A 315 -32.57 0.40 8.10
C THR A 315 -32.06 1.78 7.69
N LYS A 316 -32.87 2.49 6.89
CA LYS A 316 -32.61 3.89 6.51
C LYS A 316 -32.32 4.77 7.73
N GLU A 317 -33.13 4.65 8.78
CA GLU A 317 -33.04 5.47 9.99
C GLU A 317 -31.74 5.21 10.74
N GLN A 318 -31.32 3.95 10.84
CA GLN A 318 -30.06 3.57 11.49
C GLN A 318 -28.85 4.13 10.74
N VAL A 319 -28.86 4.08 9.40
CA VAL A 319 -27.79 4.65 8.57
C VAL A 319 -27.72 6.17 8.72
N VAL A 320 -28.88 6.86 8.68
CA VAL A 320 -28.92 8.32 8.91
C VAL A 320 -28.39 8.67 10.29
N GLU A 321 -28.82 7.95 11.33
CA GLU A 321 -28.36 8.19 12.70
C GLU A 321 -26.84 8.00 12.83
N ALA A 322 -26.29 6.92 12.24
CA ALA A 322 -24.85 6.65 12.24
C ALA A 322 -24.06 7.77 11.55
N LEU A 323 -24.50 8.22 10.37
CA LEU A 323 -23.83 9.30 9.64
C LEU A 323 -23.90 10.64 10.37
N VAL A 324 -25.02 10.94 11.04
CA VAL A 324 -25.16 12.15 11.88
C VAL A 324 -24.24 12.08 13.10
N ARG A 325 -24.06 10.90 13.71
CA ARG A 325 -23.07 10.66 14.78
C ARG A 325 -21.62 10.88 14.33
N MET A 326 -21.36 10.90 13.02
CA MET A 326 -20.08 11.28 12.42
C MET A 326 -20.04 12.74 11.94
N SER A 327 -20.98 13.57 12.40
CA SER A 327 -21.14 14.99 12.05
C SER A 327 -21.49 15.27 10.58
N ASN A 328 -21.94 14.28 9.83
CA ASN A 328 -22.33 14.49 8.44
C ASN A 328 -23.75 15.04 8.32
N LYS A 329 -23.98 15.90 7.32
CA LYS A 329 -25.33 16.23 6.87
C LYS A 329 -25.75 15.20 5.83
N VAL A 330 -26.95 14.65 5.97
CA VAL A 330 -27.46 13.60 5.08
C VAL A 330 -28.84 13.97 4.56
N GLU A 331 -29.05 13.78 3.26
CA GLU A 331 -30.37 13.79 2.63
C GLU A 331 -30.60 12.43 1.97
N THR A 332 -31.86 11.99 1.94
CA THR A 332 -32.21 10.66 1.40
C THR A 332 -33.20 10.78 0.26
N ALA A 333 -33.04 9.95 -0.76
CA ALA A 333 -33.98 9.84 -1.87
C ALA A 333 -34.22 8.36 -2.21
N ASP A 334 -35.41 8.04 -2.72
CA ASP A 334 -35.70 6.72 -3.27
C ASP A 334 -35.25 6.70 -4.75
N VAL A 335 -34.30 5.83 -5.08
CA VAL A 335 -33.70 5.71 -6.41
C VAL A 335 -33.68 4.24 -6.81
N ASN A 336 -34.32 3.90 -7.94
CA ASN A 336 -34.37 2.53 -8.47
C ASN A 336 -34.87 1.47 -7.48
N GLY A 337 -35.77 1.84 -6.56
CA GLY A 337 -36.30 0.95 -5.53
C GLY A 337 -35.36 0.70 -4.35
N ASP A 338 -34.30 1.49 -4.20
CA ASP A 338 -33.39 1.51 -3.05
C ASP A 338 -33.28 2.92 -2.45
N VAL A 339 -32.77 3.02 -1.23
CA VAL A 339 -32.52 4.31 -0.56
C VAL A 339 -31.12 4.79 -0.88
N GLU A 340 -31.02 5.94 -1.54
CA GLU A 340 -29.77 6.68 -1.76
C GLU A 340 -29.58 7.70 -0.63
N PHE A 341 -28.38 7.76 -0.06
CA PHE A 341 -27.93 8.75 0.90
C PHE A 341 -26.98 9.72 0.19
N THR A 342 -27.36 10.98 0.08
CA THR A 342 -26.44 12.05 -0.31
C THR A 342 -25.85 12.67 0.95
N VAL A 343 -24.53 12.60 1.08
CA VAL A 343 -23.80 12.95 2.28
C VAL A 343 -22.91 14.16 2.01
N TRP A 344 -23.07 15.19 2.83
CA TRP A 344 -22.20 16.36 2.88
C TRP A 344 -21.30 16.22 4.11
N PRO A 345 -19.99 16.01 3.90
CA PRO A 345 -19.04 15.95 4.99
C PRO A 345 -19.04 17.25 5.79
N ALA A 346 -18.72 17.14 7.09
CA ALA A 346 -18.54 18.32 7.93
C ALA A 346 -17.43 19.24 7.36
N PRO A 347 -17.46 20.55 7.64
CA PRO A 347 -16.51 21.52 7.05
C PRO A 347 -15.02 21.26 7.32
N PHE A 348 -14.74 20.52 8.38
CA PHE A 348 -13.41 20.11 8.82
C PHE A 348 -12.97 18.74 8.25
N ARG A 349 -13.81 18.07 7.46
CA ARG A 349 -13.54 16.79 6.79
C ARG A 349 -13.25 17.00 5.30
N ASN A 350 -12.35 16.21 4.71
CA ASN A 350 -12.04 16.20 3.27
C ASN A 350 -11.55 14.82 2.79
N ASP A 351 -11.99 13.78 3.48
CA ASP A 351 -11.55 12.39 3.31
C ASP A 351 -12.60 11.52 2.59
N PHE A 352 -13.64 12.14 2.03
CA PHE A 352 -14.68 11.46 1.24
C PHE A 352 -14.31 11.48 -0.24
N LEU A 353 -13.69 10.41 -0.72
CA LEU A 353 -13.28 10.22 -2.11
C LEU A 353 -14.14 9.19 -2.85
N HIS A 354 -14.79 8.29 -2.12
CA HIS A 354 -15.55 7.17 -2.65
C HIS A 354 -16.77 6.85 -1.76
N GLU A 355 -17.72 6.08 -2.30
CA GLU A 355 -18.87 5.55 -1.54
C GLU A 355 -18.42 4.78 -0.27
N VAL A 356 -17.24 4.17 -0.31
CA VAL A 356 -16.69 3.37 0.80
C VAL A 356 -16.39 4.24 2.03
N ASP A 357 -16.06 5.52 1.86
CA ASP A 357 -15.81 6.42 2.99
C ASP A 357 -17.11 6.71 3.76
N ILE A 358 -18.26 6.75 3.05
CA ILE A 358 -19.58 6.81 3.68
C ILE A 358 -19.84 5.51 4.44
N ILE A 359 -19.52 4.36 3.85
CA ILE A 359 -19.71 3.05 4.48
C ILE A 359 -18.84 2.92 5.75
N GLU A 360 -17.60 3.42 5.72
CA GLU A 360 -16.74 3.50 6.90
C GLU A 360 -17.37 4.39 7.99
N ASP A 361 -17.84 5.59 7.65
CA ASP A 361 -18.50 6.47 8.63
C ASP A 361 -19.80 5.83 9.19
N VAL A 362 -20.54 5.04 8.40
CA VAL A 362 -21.67 4.23 8.93
C VAL A 362 -21.17 3.21 9.95
N MET A 363 -20.12 2.45 9.63
CA MET A 363 -19.54 1.46 10.53
C MET A 363 -19.12 2.09 11.87
N ILE A 364 -18.42 3.22 11.81
CA ILE A 364 -17.94 3.93 13.00
C ILE A 364 -19.11 4.56 13.78
N GLY A 365 -20.07 5.17 13.08
CA GLY A 365 -21.25 5.80 13.69
C GLY A 365 -22.17 4.81 14.39
N VAL A 366 -22.30 3.60 13.87
CA VAL A 366 -22.96 2.47 14.55
C VAL A 366 -22.09 2.00 15.73
N GLY A 367 -20.79 1.83 15.51
CA GLY A 367 -19.81 1.34 16.47
C GLY A 367 -19.44 -0.12 16.21
N LEU A 368 -18.14 -0.42 16.23
CA LEU A 368 -17.55 -1.72 15.88
C LEU A 368 -18.10 -2.89 16.72
N ASP A 369 -18.40 -2.65 17.99
CA ASP A 369 -18.94 -3.67 18.91
C ASP A 369 -20.33 -4.19 18.52
N ASN A 370 -21.03 -3.52 17.59
CA ASN A 370 -22.35 -3.96 17.10
C ASN A 370 -22.25 -4.97 15.94
N PHE A 371 -21.05 -5.28 15.46
CA PHE A 371 -20.85 -6.24 14.38
C PHE A 371 -20.46 -7.61 14.96
N ASN A 372 -21.16 -8.66 14.53
CA ASN A 372 -20.81 -10.02 14.90
C ASN A 372 -19.70 -10.53 13.99
N ALA A 373 -18.69 -11.19 14.56
CA ALA A 373 -17.64 -11.81 13.77
C ALA A 373 -18.18 -13.00 12.97
N GLU A 374 -18.04 -12.95 11.65
CA GLU A 374 -18.41 -14.04 10.74
C GLU A 374 -17.17 -14.76 10.21
N LYS A 375 -17.29 -16.07 9.94
CA LYS A 375 -16.23 -16.84 9.28
C LYS A 375 -16.44 -16.78 7.76
N PRO A 376 -15.37 -16.64 6.95
CA PRO A 376 -15.47 -16.82 5.51
C PRO A 376 -16.04 -18.20 5.18
N ASN A 377 -17.02 -18.25 4.26
CA ASN A 377 -17.68 -19.48 3.84
C ASN A 377 -17.01 -20.16 2.63
N ASP A 378 -16.09 -19.46 1.97
CA ASP A 378 -15.40 -19.96 0.79
C ASP A 378 -14.34 -21.00 1.17
N PHE A 379 -14.54 -22.24 0.72
CA PHE A 379 -13.57 -23.31 0.94
C PHE A 379 -12.40 -23.18 -0.03
N THR A 380 -11.19 -23.03 0.51
CA THR A 380 -9.95 -23.03 -0.27
C THR A 380 -8.96 -24.05 0.30
N ILE A 381 -8.18 -24.70 -0.59
CA ILE A 381 -7.11 -25.61 -0.18
C ILE A 381 -5.78 -24.86 -0.21
N GLY A 382 -5.29 -24.50 0.97
CA GLY A 382 -3.95 -23.94 1.14
C GLY A 382 -2.88 -25.00 0.87
N ARG A 383 -1.79 -24.61 0.20
CA ARG A 383 -0.60 -25.45 0.00
C ARG A 383 0.66 -24.63 0.22
N LEU A 384 1.70 -25.28 0.73
CA LEU A 384 3.04 -24.68 0.79
C LEU A 384 3.64 -24.65 -0.61
N MET A 385 4.46 -23.63 -0.88
CA MET A 385 5.27 -23.61 -2.09
C MET A 385 6.20 -24.84 -2.13
N PRO A 386 6.42 -25.47 -3.30
CA PRO A 386 7.35 -26.61 -3.42
C PRO A 386 8.73 -26.31 -2.84
N LEU A 387 9.25 -25.09 -3.07
CA LEU A 387 10.53 -24.62 -2.52
C LEU A 387 10.56 -24.65 -0.99
N THR A 388 9.46 -24.30 -0.34
CA THR A 388 9.34 -24.34 1.12
C THR A 388 9.39 -25.78 1.64
N LEU A 389 8.71 -26.72 0.96
CA LEU A 389 8.76 -28.14 1.32
C LEU A 389 10.16 -28.71 1.12
N PHE A 390 10.79 -28.39 -0.02
CA PHE A 390 12.14 -28.83 -0.34
C PHE A 390 13.18 -28.27 0.64
N SER A 391 13.08 -26.98 0.98
CA SER A 391 13.93 -26.34 2.00
C SER A 391 13.76 -26.99 3.37
N ARG A 392 12.53 -27.35 3.78
CA ARG A 392 12.29 -28.07 5.04
C ARG A 392 12.90 -29.48 5.04
N LYS A 393 12.87 -30.17 3.89
CA LYS A 393 13.54 -31.47 3.72
C LYS A 393 15.05 -31.31 3.91
N ALA A 394 15.68 -30.37 3.22
CA ALA A 394 17.11 -30.07 3.36
C ALA A 394 17.48 -29.70 4.81
N LYS A 395 16.67 -28.87 5.47
CA LYS A 395 16.84 -28.50 6.88
C LYS A 395 16.87 -29.73 7.79
N ASN A 396 15.89 -30.61 7.67
CA ASN A 396 15.81 -31.82 8.49
C ASN A 396 17.01 -32.75 8.28
N ILE A 397 17.52 -32.84 7.04
CA ILE A 397 18.72 -33.62 6.73
C ILE A 397 19.95 -33.03 7.42
N MET A 398 20.16 -31.70 7.33
CA MET A 398 21.28 -31.04 8.02
C MET A 398 21.24 -31.24 9.53
N VAL A 399 20.06 -31.13 10.14
CA VAL A 399 19.88 -31.43 11.57
C VAL A 399 20.23 -32.89 11.87
N GLY A 400 19.82 -33.83 11.01
CA GLY A 400 20.19 -35.24 11.12
C GLY A 400 21.69 -35.52 10.98
N LEU A 401 22.43 -34.68 10.24
CA LEU A 401 23.90 -34.71 10.11
C LEU A 401 24.63 -34.07 11.31
N GLY A 402 23.87 -33.59 12.30
CA GLY A 402 24.38 -32.99 13.53
C GLY A 402 24.67 -31.49 13.44
N TYR A 403 24.12 -30.80 12.43
CA TYR A 403 24.25 -29.35 12.32
C TYR A 403 23.17 -28.62 13.14
N GLN A 404 23.56 -27.51 13.75
CA GLN A 404 22.67 -26.58 14.42
C GLN A 404 22.23 -25.48 13.45
N GLU A 405 20.92 -25.27 13.31
CA GLU A 405 20.38 -24.19 12.50
C GLU A 405 20.62 -22.84 13.19
N MET A 406 21.02 -21.85 12.38
CA MET A 406 21.22 -20.45 12.75
C MET A 406 20.31 -19.56 11.89
N ILE A 407 19.94 -18.39 12.41
CA ILE A 407 19.14 -17.39 11.69
C ILE A 407 19.85 -16.05 11.79
N PHE A 408 20.09 -15.40 10.66
CA PHE A 408 20.83 -14.14 10.59
C PHE A 408 20.05 -13.05 9.86
N ASN A 409 20.45 -11.80 10.09
CA ASN A 409 19.95 -10.67 9.32
C ASN A 409 20.41 -10.76 7.86
N TYR A 410 19.55 -10.30 6.96
CA TYR A 410 19.86 -10.19 5.52
C TYR A 410 20.71 -8.95 5.19
N LEU A 411 20.86 -8.02 6.13
CA LEU A 411 21.64 -6.81 5.97
C LEU A 411 22.90 -6.89 6.82
N GLY A 412 23.99 -6.33 6.28
CA GLY A 412 25.31 -6.33 6.90
C GLY A 412 26.16 -5.17 6.44
N SER A 413 27.42 -5.17 6.89
CA SER A 413 28.40 -4.14 6.58
C SER A 413 29.29 -4.53 5.41
N LYS A 414 29.91 -3.51 4.78
CA LYS A 414 30.95 -3.69 3.77
C LYS A 414 32.06 -4.60 4.29
N LYS A 415 32.53 -4.33 5.51
CA LYS A 415 33.60 -5.06 6.17
C LYS A 415 33.35 -6.57 6.21
N ASP A 416 32.14 -6.95 6.61
CA ASP A 416 31.84 -8.36 6.86
C ASP A 416 31.48 -9.13 5.59
N TYR A 417 30.73 -8.53 4.67
CA TYR A 417 30.35 -9.23 3.44
C TYR A 417 31.42 -9.16 2.37
N ILE A 418 32.27 -8.13 2.34
CA ILE A 418 33.21 -7.87 1.24
C ILE A 418 34.65 -8.08 1.69
N GLU A 419 35.12 -7.22 2.60
CA GLU A 419 36.54 -7.13 2.96
C GLU A 419 37.05 -8.41 3.63
N LYS A 420 36.32 -8.91 4.64
CA LYS A 420 36.72 -10.15 5.33
C LYS A 420 36.60 -11.39 4.45
N MET A 421 35.75 -11.36 3.43
CA MET A 421 35.45 -12.50 2.55
C MET A 421 36.28 -12.51 1.27
N ASN A 422 37.10 -11.48 1.03
CA ASN A 422 37.88 -11.30 -0.20
C ASN A 422 37.03 -11.36 -1.48
N ILE A 423 35.82 -10.80 -1.45
CA ILE A 423 34.93 -10.75 -2.62
C ILE A 423 34.87 -9.34 -3.22
N ASP A 424 34.52 -9.28 -4.50
CA ASP A 424 34.38 -8.04 -5.27
C ASP A 424 33.10 -7.28 -4.87
N ASP A 425 33.21 -6.00 -4.54
CA ASP A 425 32.06 -5.18 -4.14
C ASP A 425 31.12 -4.83 -5.29
N SER A 426 31.60 -4.86 -6.54
CA SER A 426 30.81 -4.51 -7.73
C SER A 426 29.62 -5.44 -7.99
N LYS A 427 29.57 -6.60 -7.32
CA LYS A 427 28.54 -7.64 -7.51
C LYS A 427 27.49 -7.66 -6.39
N ILE A 428 27.59 -6.76 -5.41
CA ILE A 428 26.81 -6.79 -4.18
C ILE A 428 25.84 -5.61 -4.15
N ILE A 429 24.65 -5.83 -3.60
CA ILE A 429 23.60 -4.82 -3.54
C ILE A 429 23.86 -3.89 -2.35
N GLU A 430 24.00 -2.60 -2.63
CA GLU A 430 24.19 -1.53 -1.67
C GLU A 430 22.90 -0.71 -1.44
N VAL A 431 22.60 -0.40 -0.18
CA VAL A 431 21.51 0.49 0.24
C VAL A 431 22.02 1.92 0.23
N SER A 432 21.35 2.82 -0.50
CA SER A 432 21.84 4.20 -0.70
C SER A 432 21.82 5.08 0.55
N ASN A 433 20.80 4.95 1.41
CA ASN A 433 20.64 5.72 2.65
C ASN A 433 20.44 4.78 3.84
N PRO A 434 21.47 4.02 4.24
CA PRO A 434 21.33 3.06 5.33
C PRO A 434 21.25 3.80 6.68
N MET A 435 20.50 3.23 7.62
CA MET A 435 20.39 3.80 8.97
C MET A 435 21.73 3.76 9.72
N SER A 436 22.58 2.76 9.41
CA SER A 436 23.97 2.67 9.87
C SER A 436 24.79 1.80 8.92
N GLU A 437 26.12 1.84 9.03
CA GLU A 437 27.04 1.03 8.23
C GLU A 437 26.78 -0.48 8.33
N ASN A 438 26.20 -0.95 9.44
CA ASN A 438 25.86 -2.35 9.65
C ASN A 438 24.65 -2.84 8.82
N TYR A 439 23.96 -1.93 8.13
CA TYR A 439 22.80 -2.23 7.28
C TYR A 439 23.00 -1.78 5.83
N GLN A 440 24.25 -1.51 5.43
CA GLN A 440 24.57 -0.93 4.12
C GLN A 440 24.47 -1.94 2.97
N PHE A 441 24.76 -3.22 3.19
CA PHE A 441 24.81 -4.23 2.13
C PHE A 441 23.80 -5.35 2.36
N VAL A 442 23.14 -5.78 1.28
CA VAL A 442 22.32 -7.00 1.30
C VAL A 442 23.22 -8.22 1.16
N ARG A 443 22.97 -9.25 1.97
CA ARG A 443 23.78 -10.45 2.05
C ARG A 443 23.89 -11.19 0.71
N PRO A 444 25.11 -11.31 0.14
CA PRO A 444 25.34 -12.06 -1.10
C PRO A 444 25.56 -13.55 -0.86
N SER A 445 25.91 -13.95 0.37
CA SER A 445 26.26 -15.33 0.76
C SER A 445 25.95 -15.57 2.23
N ILE A 446 25.50 -16.79 2.56
CA ILE A 446 25.26 -17.22 3.94
C ILE A 446 26.57 -17.43 4.72
N ILE A 447 27.65 -17.85 4.05
CA ILE A 447 28.93 -18.22 4.69
C ILE A 447 29.50 -17.09 5.56
N ALA A 448 29.40 -15.83 5.12
CA ALA A 448 29.87 -14.70 5.91
C ALA A 448 29.15 -14.57 7.26
N SER A 449 27.84 -14.85 7.29
CA SER A 449 27.07 -14.86 8.53
C SER A 449 27.46 -16.02 9.45
N LEU A 450 27.77 -17.20 8.89
CA LEU A 450 28.25 -18.35 9.66
C LEU A 450 29.62 -18.08 10.27
N LEU A 451 30.55 -17.51 9.51
CA LEU A 451 31.87 -17.11 10.01
C LEU A 451 31.77 -16.04 11.11
N ARG A 452 30.83 -15.09 10.99
CA ARG A 452 30.54 -14.13 12.06
C ARG A 452 30.12 -14.83 13.35
N ALA A 453 29.25 -15.84 13.29
CA ALA A 453 28.86 -16.61 14.48
C ALA A 453 30.03 -17.40 15.08
N GLU A 454 30.85 -18.03 14.24
CA GLU A 454 32.01 -18.80 14.69
C GLU A 454 33.06 -17.92 15.36
N SER A 455 33.28 -16.69 14.86
CA SER A 455 34.20 -15.73 15.50
C SER A 455 33.86 -15.43 16.96
N GLY A 456 32.58 -15.55 17.35
CA GLY A 456 32.11 -15.38 18.73
C GLY A 456 32.03 -16.67 19.54
N SER A 457 32.32 -17.82 18.93
CA SER A 457 32.04 -19.15 19.50
C SER A 457 33.29 -19.92 19.92
N ALA A 458 34.48 -19.29 19.90
CA ALA A 458 35.76 -19.93 20.22
C ALA A 458 35.85 -20.60 21.60
N ASN A 459 35.00 -20.23 22.56
CA ASN A 459 34.94 -20.82 23.89
C ASN A 459 34.07 -22.09 23.98
N ALA A 460 33.31 -22.43 22.93
CA ALA A 460 32.50 -23.64 22.88
C ALA A 460 33.34 -24.87 22.50
N ILE A 461 32.78 -26.06 22.76
CA ILE A 461 33.48 -27.33 22.55
C ILE A 461 33.32 -27.76 21.09
N PHE A 462 34.46 -27.89 20.40
CA PHE A 462 34.51 -28.44 19.04
C PHE A 462 34.07 -29.91 18.98
N PRO A 463 33.51 -30.39 17.84
CA PRO A 463 33.32 -29.64 16.59
C PRO A 463 32.08 -28.74 16.60
N HIS A 464 32.18 -27.56 15.99
CA HIS A 464 31.02 -26.72 15.72
C HIS A 464 30.49 -27.04 14.32
N LYS A 465 29.22 -27.42 14.23
CA LYS A 465 28.51 -27.64 12.96
C LYS A 465 27.31 -26.70 12.91
N ILE A 466 27.38 -25.67 12.09
CA ILE A 466 26.31 -24.67 11.96
C ILE A 466 25.87 -24.50 10.51
N PHE A 467 24.58 -24.25 10.29
CA PHE A 467 24.03 -24.03 8.97
C PHE A 467 22.87 -23.03 9.02
N GLU A 468 22.51 -22.49 7.87
CA GLU A 468 21.29 -21.72 7.68
C GLU A 468 20.71 -22.07 6.31
N ILE A 469 19.37 -22.10 6.21
CA ILE A 469 18.68 -21.99 4.93
C ILE A 469 17.94 -20.66 4.90
N GLY A 470 18.42 -19.75 4.06
CA GLY A 470 17.95 -18.37 4.02
C GLY A 470 18.07 -17.78 2.63
N LYS A 471 17.53 -16.57 2.49
CA LYS A 471 17.63 -15.82 1.25
C LYS A 471 19.00 -15.16 1.10
N VAL A 472 19.49 -15.14 -0.13
CA VAL A 472 20.61 -14.30 -0.59
C VAL A 472 20.14 -13.49 -1.78
N ALA A 473 20.75 -12.32 -2.01
CA ALA A 473 20.41 -11.47 -3.14
C ALA A 473 21.66 -11.04 -3.90
N TYR A 474 21.54 -10.94 -5.22
CA TYR A 474 22.62 -10.55 -6.12
C TYR A 474 22.10 -9.71 -7.29
N LEU A 475 23.01 -8.98 -7.95
CA LEU A 475 22.71 -8.19 -9.13
C LEU A 475 22.41 -9.13 -10.32
N CYS A 476 21.27 -8.91 -10.97
CA CYS A 476 20.79 -9.73 -12.10
C CYS A 476 20.15 -8.78 -13.11
N GLN A 477 20.91 -8.41 -14.15
CA GLN A 477 20.47 -7.41 -15.14
C GLN A 477 19.29 -7.90 -16.00
N GLU A 478 19.06 -9.20 -16.03
CA GLU A 478 17.94 -9.83 -16.73
C GLU A 478 16.59 -9.61 -16.00
N GLU A 479 16.62 -9.29 -14.71
CA GLU A 479 15.41 -8.99 -13.92
C GLU A 479 15.04 -7.51 -14.04
N ASN A 480 13.75 -7.21 -14.05
CA ASN A 480 13.24 -5.83 -14.13
C ASN A 480 13.68 -4.95 -12.96
N THR A 481 13.93 -5.53 -11.79
CA THR A 481 14.44 -4.84 -10.60
C THR A 481 15.97 -4.70 -10.61
N GLY A 482 16.67 -5.32 -11.57
CA GLY A 482 18.13 -5.39 -11.61
C GLY A 482 18.74 -6.31 -10.53
N THR A 483 17.92 -7.02 -9.76
CA THR A 483 18.35 -7.90 -8.68
C THR A 483 17.55 -9.20 -8.68
N ARG A 484 18.12 -10.25 -8.11
CA ARG A 484 17.43 -11.53 -7.90
C ARG A 484 17.69 -12.03 -6.50
N THR A 485 16.66 -12.62 -5.91
CA THR A 485 16.74 -13.27 -4.59
C THR A 485 16.60 -14.79 -4.77
N ARG A 486 17.47 -15.56 -4.10
CA ARG A 486 17.47 -17.03 -4.14
C ARG A 486 17.45 -17.61 -2.73
N GLN A 487 16.86 -18.79 -2.59
CA GLN A 487 16.95 -19.57 -1.36
C GLN A 487 18.23 -20.41 -1.40
N SER A 488 19.12 -20.15 -0.45
CA SER A 488 20.43 -20.80 -0.34
C SER A 488 20.52 -21.58 0.97
N LEU A 489 21.27 -22.66 0.97
CA LEU A 489 21.70 -23.41 2.15
C LEU A 489 23.20 -23.23 2.30
N GLY A 490 23.61 -22.51 3.35
CA GLY A 490 25.00 -22.40 3.75
C GLY A 490 25.27 -23.29 4.96
N PHE A 491 26.41 -23.96 4.99
CA PHE A 491 26.84 -24.78 6.11
C PHE A 491 28.33 -24.59 6.39
N MET A 492 28.74 -24.81 7.64
CA MET A 492 30.13 -24.75 8.07
C MET A 492 30.41 -25.74 9.20
N THR A 493 31.57 -26.39 9.13
CA THR A 493 32.14 -27.18 10.23
C THR A 493 33.48 -26.59 10.64
N ALA A 494 33.63 -26.22 11.91
CA ALA A 494 34.90 -25.82 12.52
C ALA A 494 35.39 -26.94 13.45
N ALA A 495 36.59 -27.47 13.16
CA ALA A 495 37.21 -28.53 13.95
C ALA A 495 38.71 -28.64 13.63
N SER A 496 39.51 -29.15 14.57
CA SER A 496 40.96 -29.37 14.37
C SER A 496 41.28 -30.34 13.23
N ASN A 497 40.36 -31.24 12.89
CA ASN A 497 40.47 -32.21 11.81
C ASN A 497 39.57 -31.90 10.60
N ALA A 498 38.95 -30.71 10.54
CA ALA A 498 38.13 -30.33 9.40
C ALA A 498 38.99 -30.25 8.13
N ASN A 499 38.60 -31.02 7.12
CA ASN A 499 39.32 -31.13 5.84
C ASN A 499 38.34 -31.37 4.68
N PHE A 500 38.83 -31.22 3.45
CA PHE A 500 38.02 -31.36 2.24
C PHE A 500 37.13 -32.63 2.20
N ASN A 501 37.63 -33.78 2.67
CA ASN A 501 36.86 -35.03 2.65
C ASN A 501 35.65 -34.98 3.58
N SER A 502 35.75 -34.27 4.71
CA SER A 502 34.61 -34.03 5.61
C SER A 502 33.53 -33.24 4.88
N ALA A 503 33.88 -32.15 4.21
CA ALA A 503 32.93 -31.34 3.44
C ALA A 503 32.28 -32.13 2.30
N ALA A 504 33.09 -32.89 1.55
CA ALA A 504 32.60 -33.76 0.47
C ALA A 504 31.61 -34.82 0.99
N SER A 505 31.88 -35.42 2.15
CA SER A 505 30.97 -36.40 2.77
C SER A 505 29.64 -35.79 3.18
N GLU A 506 29.63 -34.56 3.71
CA GLU A 506 28.39 -33.86 4.10
C GLU A 506 27.55 -33.49 2.87
N VAL A 507 28.18 -32.92 1.83
CA VAL A 507 27.50 -32.61 0.56
C VAL A 507 26.95 -33.88 -0.10
N SER A 508 27.73 -34.96 -0.11
CA SER A 508 27.30 -36.25 -0.66
C SER A 508 26.09 -36.80 0.09
N SER A 509 26.10 -36.73 1.42
CA SER A 509 25.00 -37.22 2.26
C SER A 509 23.74 -36.38 2.04
N LEU A 510 23.88 -35.05 2.02
CA LEU A 510 22.78 -34.13 1.77
C LEU A 510 22.12 -34.39 0.42
N LEU A 511 22.88 -34.44 -0.67
CA LEU A 511 22.34 -34.63 -2.02
C LEU A 511 21.78 -36.04 -2.22
N TYR A 512 22.37 -37.06 -1.59
CA TYR A 512 21.81 -38.40 -1.56
C TYR A 512 20.41 -38.44 -0.93
N PHE A 513 20.24 -37.86 0.26
CA PHE A 513 18.92 -37.82 0.93
C PHE A 513 17.93 -36.86 0.25
N LEU A 514 18.43 -35.86 -0.47
CA LEU A 514 17.61 -35.03 -1.34
C LEU A 514 17.22 -35.73 -2.64
N ASP A 515 17.78 -36.91 -2.94
CA ASP A 515 17.55 -37.69 -4.16
C ASP A 515 18.01 -36.96 -5.43
N HIS A 516 19.25 -36.45 -5.41
CA HIS A 516 19.87 -35.73 -6.53
C HIS A 516 21.27 -36.27 -6.83
N GLU A 517 21.48 -36.73 -8.06
CA GLU A 517 22.82 -37.01 -8.55
C GLU A 517 23.59 -35.71 -8.79
N TYR A 518 24.89 -35.74 -8.50
CA TYR A 518 25.75 -34.58 -8.70
C TYR A 518 27.16 -35.00 -9.14
N LYS A 519 27.87 -34.06 -9.75
CA LYS A 519 29.30 -34.16 -10.05
C LYS A 519 30.02 -33.00 -9.37
N VAL A 520 31.33 -33.17 -9.18
CA VAL A 520 32.22 -32.11 -8.73
C VAL A 520 33.09 -31.64 -9.89
N ALA A 521 33.35 -30.35 -9.96
CA ALA A 521 34.27 -29.74 -10.91
C ALA A 521 35.25 -28.80 -10.19
N GLU A 522 36.42 -28.59 -10.79
CA GLU A 522 37.35 -27.57 -10.32
C GLU A 522 36.70 -26.19 -10.42
N CYS A 523 36.95 -25.34 -9.42
CA CYS A 523 36.44 -23.98 -9.37
C CYS A 523 37.44 -23.08 -8.64
N ASP A 524 37.27 -21.76 -8.80
CA ASP A 524 38.12 -20.75 -8.21
C ASP A 524 37.25 -19.71 -7.49
N ASP A 525 36.93 -19.98 -6.24
CA ASP A 525 36.23 -19.08 -5.33
C ASP A 525 37.20 -18.56 -4.26
N PRO A 526 37.37 -17.23 -4.12
CA PRO A 526 38.39 -16.63 -3.25
C PRO A 526 38.16 -16.88 -1.76
N ARG A 527 36.99 -17.39 -1.37
CA ARG A 527 36.65 -17.73 0.01
C ARG A 527 37.33 -19.03 0.46
N PHE A 528 37.82 -19.85 -0.48
CA PHE A 528 38.38 -21.18 -0.22
C PHE A 528 39.85 -21.30 -0.65
N ILE A 529 40.54 -22.34 -0.17
CA ILE A 529 41.93 -22.63 -0.55
C ILE A 529 41.98 -23.13 -2.01
N PRO A 530 42.82 -22.53 -2.89
CA PRO A 530 43.02 -23.03 -4.25
C PRO A 530 43.43 -24.51 -4.28
N GLY A 531 42.75 -25.32 -5.09
CA GLY A 531 42.94 -26.77 -5.16
C GLY A 531 42.30 -27.59 -4.03
N ARG A 532 41.63 -26.95 -3.04
CA ARG A 532 40.85 -27.62 -1.98
C ARG A 532 39.42 -27.11 -1.92
N GLN A 533 38.83 -26.93 -3.10
CA GLN A 533 37.47 -26.47 -3.32
C GLN A 533 36.86 -27.17 -4.53
N ALA A 534 35.54 -27.30 -4.55
CA ALA A 534 34.81 -27.92 -5.64
C ALA A 534 33.46 -27.23 -5.90
N ALA A 535 33.15 -27.04 -7.17
CA ALA A 535 31.82 -26.66 -7.62
C ALA A 535 30.90 -27.88 -7.62
N ILE A 536 29.68 -27.69 -7.11
CA ILE A 536 28.64 -28.71 -7.14
C ILE A 536 27.87 -28.55 -8.44
N MET A 537 27.95 -29.56 -9.30
CA MET A 537 27.33 -29.57 -10.62
C MET A 537 26.13 -30.52 -10.64
N VAL A 538 24.94 -29.99 -10.94
CA VAL A 538 23.72 -30.76 -11.16
C VAL A 538 23.24 -30.46 -12.59
N ASN A 539 23.04 -31.50 -13.39
CA ASN A 539 22.67 -31.39 -14.82
C ASN A 539 23.56 -30.43 -15.64
N GLY A 540 24.85 -30.38 -15.33
CA GLY A 540 25.82 -29.52 -16.01
C GLY A 540 25.80 -28.05 -15.59
N LYS A 541 24.93 -27.64 -14.66
CA LYS A 541 24.90 -26.30 -14.07
C LYS A 541 25.51 -26.30 -12.67
N GLN A 542 26.30 -25.28 -12.35
CA GLN A 542 26.80 -25.08 -11.00
C GLN A 542 25.66 -24.60 -10.10
N VAL A 543 25.38 -25.36 -9.04
CA VAL A 543 24.34 -25.04 -8.05
C VAL A 543 24.91 -24.73 -6.68
N GLY A 544 26.22 -24.81 -6.50
CA GLY A 544 26.88 -24.52 -5.23
C GLY A 544 28.39 -24.68 -5.28
N VAL A 545 29.01 -24.48 -4.13
CA VAL A 545 30.45 -24.61 -3.90
C VAL A 545 30.71 -25.10 -2.49
N PHE A 546 31.76 -25.88 -2.28
CA PHE A 546 32.25 -26.25 -0.95
C PHE A 546 33.78 -26.42 -0.94
N GLY A 547 34.40 -26.28 0.23
CA GLY A 547 35.84 -26.44 0.37
C GLY A 547 36.39 -26.10 1.76
N GLU A 548 37.71 -26.15 1.87
CA GLU A 548 38.44 -25.62 3.04
C GLU A 548 38.51 -24.09 2.94
N VAL A 549 38.06 -23.38 3.98
CA VAL A 549 38.03 -21.91 4.01
C VAL A 549 39.46 -21.36 3.95
N HIS A 550 39.68 -20.32 3.16
CA HIS A 550 41.01 -19.75 2.96
C HIS A 550 41.59 -19.19 4.29
N PRO A 551 42.87 -19.44 4.63
CA PRO A 551 43.49 -18.97 5.87
C PRO A 551 43.36 -17.45 6.10
N GLN A 552 43.53 -16.64 5.05
CA GLN A 552 43.30 -15.19 5.13
C GLN A 552 41.87 -14.84 5.58
N VAL A 553 40.85 -15.57 5.10
CA VAL A 553 39.46 -15.33 5.51
C VAL A 553 39.28 -15.69 6.97
N LEU A 554 39.83 -16.82 7.41
CA LEU A 554 39.78 -17.22 8.83
C LEU A 554 40.47 -16.18 9.73
N GLU A 555 41.64 -15.68 9.32
CA GLU A 555 42.36 -14.61 10.03
C GLU A 555 41.56 -13.31 10.09
N ASN A 556 40.95 -12.90 8.98
CA ASN A 556 40.06 -11.73 8.90
C ASN A 556 38.87 -11.82 9.89
N TRP A 557 38.41 -13.04 10.19
CA TRP A 557 37.36 -13.35 11.16
C TRP A 557 37.90 -13.73 12.56
N SER A 558 39.21 -13.73 12.76
CA SER A 558 39.87 -14.12 14.02
C SER A 558 39.55 -15.57 14.46
N ILE A 559 39.39 -16.47 13.49
CA ILE A 559 39.13 -17.90 13.70
C ILE A 559 40.46 -18.66 13.60
N THR A 560 40.83 -19.37 14.67
CA THR A 560 42.15 -20.03 14.79
C THR A 560 42.10 -21.53 14.50
N VAL A 561 40.93 -22.09 14.19
CA VAL A 561 40.73 -23.50 13.87
C VAL A 561 40.41 -23.67 12.38
N PRO A 562 40.79 -24.81 11.76
CA PRO A 562 40.37 -25.10 10.40
C PRO A 562 38.85 -25.15 10.26
N CYS A 563 38.34 -24.56 9.18
CA CYS A 563 36.92 -24.64 8.82
C CYS A 563 36.75 -25.18 7.41
N VAL A 564 35.73 -26.01 7.25
CA VAL A 564 35.15 -26.31 5.93
C VAL A 564 33.78 -25.68 5.83
N ALA A 565 33.44 -25.14 4.67
CA ALA A 565 32.15 -24.54 4.43
C ALA A 565 31.62 -24.91 3.04
N GLY A 566 30.32 -24.72 2.84
CA GLY A 566 29.71 -24.81 1.54
C GLY A 566 28.42 -24.02 1.47
N GLU A 567 28.03 -23.70 0.25
CA GLU A 567 26.79 -22.99 -0.05
C GLU A 567 26.14 -23.56 -1.30
N ILE A 568 24.85 -23.85 -1.22
CA ILE A 568 24.06 -24.53 -2.25
C ILE A 568 22.79 -23.73 -2.52
N ASP A 569 22.55 -23.38 -3.77
CA ASP A 569 21.28 -22.82 -4.23
C ASP A 569 20.21 -23.92 -4.24
N ILE A 570 19.35 -23.88 -3.21
CA ILE A 570 18.29 -24.87 -3.00
C ILE A 570 17.19 -24.74 -4.05
N GLU A 571 16.98 -23.54 -4.58
CA GLU A 571 16.01 -23.31 -5.64
C GLU A 571 16.45 -23.98 -6.94
N GLU A 572 17.72 -23.79 -7.32
CA GLU A 572 18.28 -24.42 -8.51
C GLU A 572 18.31 -25.94 -8.39
N VAL A 573 18.75 -26.49 -7.25
CA VAL A 573 18.70 -27.94 -7.00
C VAL A 573 17.27 -28.49 -7.19
N MET A 574 16.26 -27.84 -6.59
CA MET A 574 14.86 -28.26 -6.72
C MET A 574 14.35 -28.22 -8.16
N THR A 575 14.69 -27.16 -8.92
CA THR A 575 14.24 -27.06 -10.32
C THR A 575 14.82 -28.15 -11.20
N MET A 576 16.04 -28.62 -10.89
CA MET A 576 16.74 -29.63 -11.67
C MET A 576 16.21 -31.06 -11.44
N SER A 577 15.71 -31.42 -10.25
CA SER A 577 14.98 -32.71 -10.05
C SER A 577 13.67 -32.80 -10.82
N SER A 578 13.07 -31.65 -11.14
CA SER A 578 11.83 -31.61 -11.93
C SER A 578 12.08 -31.87 -13.42
N SER A 579 13.34 -31.84 -13.87
CA SER A 579 13.73 -31.87 -15.29
C SER A 579 14.07 -33.26 -15.84
N GLU A 580 14.28 -34.29 -15.01
CA GLU A 580 14.66 -35.64 -15.46
C GLU A 580 13.51 -36.50 -16.05
N LYS A 581 12.31 -35.93 -16.23
CA LYS A 581 11.18 -36.60 -16.92
C LYS A 581 10.78 -36.00 -18.26
N ALA A 582 11.59 -35.12 -18.86
CA ALA A 582 11.33 -34.64 -20.23
C ALA A 582 12.63 -34.60 -21.07
N PRO A 583 12.66 -35.18 -22.28
CA PRO A 583 13.85 -35.18 -23.11
C PRO A 583 14.17 -33.76 -23.60
N ALA A 584 15.45 -33.40 -23.50
CA ALA A 584 16.00 -32.11 -23.88
C ALA A 584 15.81 -31.80 -25.38
N LYS A 585 15.27 -30.62 -25.69
CA LYS A 585 15.40 -29.98 -27.00
C LYS A 585 16.36 -28.80 -26.87
N GLU A 586 17.47 -28.90 -27.58
CA GLU A 586 18.45 -27.83 -27.77
C GLU A 586 17.77 -26.53 -28.19
N THR A 587 18.11 -25.44 -27.52
CA THR A 587 17.71 -24.09 -27.94
C THR A 587 18.98 -23.29 -28.23
N LYS A 588 19.16 -22.98 -29.53
CA LYS A 588 20.08 -21.95 -30.00
C LYS A 588 19.57 -20.59 -29.50
N SER A 589 20.45 -19.83 -28.89
CA SER A 589 20.23 -18.44 -28.52
C SER A 589 20.41 -17.52 -29.72
N GLU A 590 19.35 -16.77 -30.06
CA GLU A 590 19.46 -15.50 -30.77
C GLU A 590 18.94 -14.38 -29.86
N PRO A 591 19.59 -13.20 -29.84
CA PRO A 591 19.28 -12.15 -28.87
C PRO A 591 18.04 -11.37 -29.28
N LYS A 592 17.09 -11.19 -28.34
CA LYS A 592 15.95 -10.28 -28.52
C LYS A 592 16.30 -8.85 -28.09
N PRO A 593 15.88 -7.83 -28.85
CA PRO A 593 16.12 -6.43 -28.52
C PRO A 593 15.23 -5.95 -27.37
N VAL A 594 15.80 -5.03 -26.59
CA VAL A 594 15.18 -4.27 -25.50
C VAL A 594 14.03 -3.43 -26.06
N VAL A 595 12.82 -3.57 -25.50
CA VAL A 595 11.68 -2.69 -25.80
C VAL A 595 11.26 -1.94 -24.54
N ASN A 596 11.43 -0.62 -24.62
CA ASN A 596 10.92 0.39 -23.71
C ASN A 596 9.42 0.25 -23.44
N GLN A 597 9.05 0.34 -22.16
CA GLN A 597 7.66 0.52 -21.74
C GLN A 597 7.15 1.89 -22.22
N LYS A 598 6.12 1.87 -23.05
CA LYS A 598 5.21 2.99 -23.32
C LYS A 598 3.78 2.55 -22.98
N SER A 599 3.08 3.47 -22.33
CA SER A 599 1.64 3.53 -22.03
C SER A 599 0.74 2.55 -22.80
N GLU A 600 0.03 1.70 -22.06
CA GLU A 600 -1.02 0.83 -22.60
C GLU A 600 -2.21 1.68 -23.07
N ALA A 601 -2.42 1.69 -24.38
CA ALA A 601 -3.72 2.01 -24.97
C ALA A 601 -4.63 0.78 -24.83
N GLU A 602 -5.89 0.97 -24.44
CA GLU A 602 -6.93 -0.07 -24.39
C GLU A 602 -6.93 -0.87 -25.70
N THR A 603 -6.57 -2.15 -25.63
CA THR A 603 -6.69 -3.07 -26.77
C THR A 603 -8.15 -3.44 -26.99
N ASP A 604 -8.71 -3.10 -28.15
CA ASP A 604 -10.04 -3.52 -28.60
C ASP A 604 -10.21 -5.05 -28.43
N PRO A 605 -11.13 -5.51 -27.55
CA PRO A 605 -11.30 -6.93 -27.25
C PRO A 605 -11.69 -7.79 -28.45
N ILE A 606 -12.48 -7.25 -29.39
CA ILE A 606 -12.93 -7.99 -30.58
C ILE A 606 -11.76 -8.21 -31.52
N LYS A 607 -10.96 -7.16 -31.74
CA LYS A 607 -9.73 -7.25 -32.53
C LYS A 607 -8.76 -8.26 -31.93
N TYR A 608 -8.55 -8.20 -30.62
CA TYR A 608 -7.66 -9.12 -29.92
C TYR A 608 -8.14 -10.59 -30.04
N PHE A 609 -9.44 -10.85 -29.87
CA PHE A 609 -10.02 -12.18 -30.08
C PHE A 609 -9.74 -12.70 -31.49
N ASN A 610 -10.03 -11.90 -32.51
CA ASN A 610 -9.88 -12.28 -33.91
C ASN A 610 -8.42 -12.62 -34.28
N GLU A 611 -7.46 -11.92 -33.68
CA GLU A 611 -6.03 -12.15 -33.93
C GLU A 611 -5.44 -13.32 -33.12
N HIS A 612 -6.01 -13.69 -31.96
CA HIS A 612 -5.33 -14.56 -30.99
C HIS A 612 -6.11 -15.78 -30.50
N ILE A 613 -7.44 -15.71 -30.33
CA ILE A 613 -8.22 -16.71 -29.60
C ILE A 613 -9.05 -17.55 -30.56
N GLU A 614 -8.87 -18.87 -30.51
CA GLU A 614 -9.65 -19.79 -31.35
C GLU A 614 -10.62 -20.63 -30.51
N ILE A 615 -11.91 -20.37 -30.69
CA ILE A 615 -13.00 -21.19 -30.14
C ILE A 615 -13.63 -21.98 -31.27
N ARG A 616 -13.89 -23.26 -31.03
CA ARG A 616 -14.57 -24.14 -31.98
C ARG A 616 -15.55 -25.07 -31.29
N VAL A 617 -16.49 -25.59 -32.07
CA VAL A 617 -17.41 -26.64 -31.64
C VAL A 617 -16.72 -27.99 -31.71
N ALA A 618 -16.80 -28.78 -30.65
CA ALA A 618 -16.29 -30.14 -30.57
C ALA A 618 -17.38 -31.08 -30.02
N LYS A 619 -17.41 -32.32 -30.48
CA LYS A 619 -18.34 -33.34 -30.02
C LYS A 619 -17.64 -34.29 -29.05
N ILE A 620 -18.19 -34.45 -27.85
CA ILE A 620 -17.66 -35.38 -26.85
C ILE A 620 -17.99 -36.82 -27.28
N GLU A 621 -16.96 -37.62 -27.57
CA GLU A 621 -17.09 -39.02 -27.99
C GLU A 621 -16.91 -40.00 -26.83
N LYS A 622 -16.10 -39.62 -25.83
CA LYS A 622 -15.83 -40.45 -24.65
C LYS A 622 -15.57 -39.58 -23.43
N VAL A 623 -16.03 -40.04 -22.26
CA VAL A 623 -15.78 -39.40 -20.96
C VAL A 623 -15.27 -40.46 -19.99
N ASP A 624 -14.01 -40.35 -19.60
CA ASP A 624 -13.38 -41.21 -18.58
C ASP A 624 -13.15 -40.41 -17.29
N VAL A 625 -13.07 -41.09 -16.14
CA VAL A 625 -12.67 -40.45 -14.88
C VAL A 625 -11.15 -40.40 -14.79
N ASN A 626 -10.58 -39.25 -14.42
CA ASN A 626 -9.13 -39.17 -14.20
C ASN A 626 -8.73 -40.01 -12.96
N PRO A 627 -7.81 -40.99 -13.08
CA PRO A 627 -7.40 -41.85 -11.97
C PRO A 627 -6.63 -41.13 -10.85
N GLU A 628 -6.03 -39.96 -11.13
CA GLU A 628 -5.26 -39.14 -10.18
C GLU A 628 -6.01 -37.84 -9.78
N GLY A 629 -7.23 -37.63 -10.28
CA GLY A 629 -8.02 -36.41 -10.12
C GLY A 629 -9.49 -36.67 -9.80
N ASP A 630 -9.86 -36.65 -8.52
CA ASP A 630 -11.21 -36.98 -8.05
C ASP A 630 -12.33 -36.07 -8.57
N LYS A 631 -11.99 -34.87 -9.08
CA LYS A 631 -12.95 -33.91 -9.65
C LYS A 631 -12.84 -33.76 -11.18
N LEU A 632 -11.99 -34.54 -11.83
CA LEU A 632 -11.65 -34.35 -13.24
C LEU A 632 -12.25 -35.46 -14.11
N TYR A 633 -12.82 -35.04 -15.23
CA TYR A 633 -13.07 -35.91 -16.37
C TYR A 633 -11.92 -35.81 -17.39
N ILE A 634 -11.76 -36.87 -18.18
CA ILE A 634 -10.93 -36.90 -19.38
C ILE A 634 -11.89 -37.07 -20.55
N GLU A 635 -12.13 -35.99 -21.29
CA GLU A 635 -13.00 -35.97 -22.45
C GLU A 635 -12.19 -36.21 -23.72
N THR A 636 -12.51 -37.28 -24.45
CA THR A 636 -12.07 -37.47 -25.83
C THR A 636 -13.13 -36.89 -26.75
N MET A 637 -12.74 -35.98 -27.64
CA MET A 637 -13.68 -35.25 -28.49
C MET A 637 -13.18 -35.13 -29.94
N ASP A 638 -14.14 -35.15 -30.87
CA ASP A 638 -13.95 -34.76 -32.26
C ASP A 638 -14.09 -33.25 -32.36
N ASP A 639 -13.01 -32.56 -32.75
CA ASP A 639 -12.95 -31.12 -32.94
C ASP A 639 -12.86 -30.73 -34.44
N GLY A 640 -13.18 -31.66 -35.34
CA GLY A 640 -13.12 -31.49 -36.79
C GLY A 640 -11.72 -31.59 -37.40
N THR A 641 -10.66 -31.84 -36.62
CA THR A 641 -9.28 -31.99 -37.14
C THR A 641 -8.98 -33.37 -37.72
N GLY A 642 -9.87 -34.35 -37.52
CA GLY A 642 -9.65 -35.75 -37.91
C GLY A 642 -8.77 -36.54 -36.94
N THR A 643 -8.31 -35.91 -35.84
CA THR A 643 -7.64 -36.60 -34.73
C THR A 643 -8.40 -36.37 -33.43
N PRO A 644 -8.62 -37.42 -32.60
CA PRO A 644 -9.27 -37.24 -31.30
C PRO A 644 -8.47 -36.28 -30.41
N ARG A 645 -9.15 -35.26 -29.87
CA ARG A 645 -8.57 -34.31 -28.91
C ARG A 645 -8.90 -34.74 -27.49
N ILE A 646 -7.93 -34.61 -26.59
CA ILE A 646 -8.12 -34.87 -25.16
C ILE A 646 -8.20 -33.53 -24.42
N ILE A 647 -9.28 -33.30 -23.67
CA ILE A 647 -9.42 -32.20 -22.72
C ILE A 647 -9.67 -32.79 -21.33
N GLN A 648 -9.23 -32.10 -20.29
CA GLN A 648 -9.64 -32.39 -18.92
C GLN A 648 -10.49 -31.26 -18.36
N SER A 649 -11.70 -31.59 -17.92
CA SER A 649 -12.61 -30.64 -17.27
C SER A 649 -12.82 -30.93 -15.79
N GLY A 650 -13.12 -29.88 -15.01
CA GLY A 650 -13.52 -29.98 -13.61
C GLY A 650 -15.01 -30.26 -13.40
N LEU A 651 -15.71 -30.82 -14.39
CA LEU A 651 -17.18 -30.91 -14.40
C LEU A 651 -17.77 -32.04 -13.54
N ARG A 652 -16.96 -32.99 -13.07
CA ARG A 652 -17.41 -34.17 -12.32
C ARG A 652 -18.27 -33.88 -11.08
N PRO A 653 -18.05 -32.79 -10.31
CA PRO A 653 -18.93 -32.43 -9.19
C PRO A 653 -20.30 -31.90 -9.63
N TYR A 654 -20.44 -31.48 -10.89
CA TYR A 654 -21.59 -30.71 -11.37
C TYR A 654 -22.46 -31.48 -12.38
N MET A 655 -21.87 -32.39 -13.16
CA MET A 655 -22.55 -33.14 -14.22
C MET A 655 -22.07 -34.59 -14.26
N SER A 656 -22.96 -35.50 -14.60
CA SER A 656 -22.62 -36.91 -14.85
C SER A 656 -22.02 -37.11 -16.25
N ALA A 657 -21.27 -38.20 -16.46
CA ALA A 657 -20.65 -38.52 -17.75
C ALA A 657 -21.70 -38.66 -18.89
N ASP A 658 -22.87 -39.22 -18.58
CA ASP A 658 -23.97 -39.39 -19.54
C ASP A 658 -24.57 -38.04 -20.00
N GLU A 659 -24.51 -37.02 -19.15
CA GLU A 659 -24.96 -35.67 -19.50
C GLU A 659 -23.98 -34.92 -20.40
N LEU A 660 -22.74 -35.40 -20.53
CA LEU A 660 -21.70 -34.82 -21.38
C LEU A 660 -21.59 -35.54 -22.72
N LEU A 661 -21.77 -36.86 -22.73
CA LEU A 661 -21.56 -37.71 -23.89
C LEU A 661 -22.43 -37.26 -25.08
N GLY A 662 -21.80 -37.09 -26.25
CA GLY A 662 -22.47 -36.71 -27.49
C GLY A 662 -22.84 -35.23 -27.63
N LYS A 663 -22.62 -34.38 -26.61
CA LYS A 663 -22.85 -32.94 -26.71
C LYS A 663 -21.85 -32.27 -27.64
N HIS A 664 -22.34 -31.29 -28.40
CA HIS A 664 -21.53 -30.37 -29.21
C HIS A 664 -21.20 -29.16 -28.33
N VAL A 665 -20.03 -29.18 -27.71
CA VAL A 665 -19.54 -28.20 -26.74
C VAL A 665 -18.60 -27.21 -27.38
N LEU A 666 -18.42 -26.05 -26.74
CA LEU A 666 -17.43 -25.07 -27.16
C LEU A 666 -16.10 -25.31 -26.46
N ILE A 667 -15.01 -25.26 -27.21
CA ILE A 667 -13.65 -25.41 -26.68
C ILE A 667 -12.73 -24.27 -27.14
N ALA A 668 -11.85 -23.82 -26.25
CA ALA A 668 -10.69 -23.01 -26.61
C ALA A 668 -9.59 -23.94 -27.16
N ALA A 669 -9.48 -24.00 -28.49
CA ALA A 669 -8.74 -25.06 -29.18
C ALA A 669 -7.25 -24.78 -29.38
N ASN A 670 -6.85 -23.51 -29.37
CA ASN A 670 -5.46 -23.11 -29.55
C ASN A 670 -4.72 -22.83 -28.23
N LEU A 671 -5.30 -23.15 -27.08
CA LEU A 671 -4.57 -23.10 -25.80
C LEU A 671 -3.39 -24.09 -25.80
N ALA A 672 -2.25 -23.64 -25.29
CA ALA A 672 -1.07 -24.49 -25.16
C ALA A 672 -1.38 -25.72 -24.28
N PRO A 673 -0.96 -26.95 -24.68
CA PRO A 673 -1.23 -28.15 -23.92
C PRO A 673 -0.72 -28.06 -22.47
N ARG A 674 -1.52 -28.53 -21.52
CA ARG A 674 -1.18 -28.50 -20.10
C ARG A 674 -1.35 -29.89 -19.49
N LYS A 675 -0.30 -30.39 -18.85
CA LYS A 675 -0.37 -31.63 -18.08
C LYS A 675 -1.05 -31.39 -16.73
N MET A 676 -2.15 -32.10 -16.48
CA MET A 676 -2.93 -32.05 -15.25
C MET A 676 -3.15 -33.48 -14.76
N LYS A 677 -2.74 -33.79 -13.52
CA LYS A 677 -2.98 -35.10 -12.87
C LYS A 677 -2.68 -36.29 -13.80
N GLY A 678 -1.44 -36.32 -14.31
CA GLY A 678 -0.94 -37.40 -15.16
C GLY A 678 -1.30 -37.31 -16.65
N VAL A 679 -2.39 -36.63 -17.04
CA VAL A 679 -2.90 -36.57 -18.42
C VAL A 679 -2.66 -35.18 -19.03
N GLU A 680 -2.38 -35.10 -20.33
CA GLU A 680 -2.18 -33.84 -21.05
C GLU A 680 -3.53 -33.34 -21.61
N SER A 681 -3.95 -32.14 -21.23
CA SER A 681 -5.15 -31.47 -21.75
C SER A 681 -4.75 -30.55 -22.91
N HIS A 682 -5.35 -30.74 -24.07
CA HIS A 682 -5.09 -29.98 -25.29
C HIS A 682 -6.19 -28.93 -25.54
N GLY A 683 -6.47 -28.10 -24.54
CA GLY A 683 -7.51 -27.08 -24.63
C GLY A 683 -8.28 -26.91 -23.34
N MET A 684 -9.36 -26.14 -23.43
CA MET A 684 -10.30 -25.88 -22.34
C MET A 684 -11.73 -25.96 -22.86
N LEU A 685 -12.60 -26.66 -22.13
CA LEU A 685 -14.03 -26.71 -22.40
C LEU A 685 -14.70 -25.51 -21.73
N LEU A 686 -15.52 -24.76 -22.48
CA LEU A 686 -16.14 -23.53 -22.00
C LEU A 686 -17.50 -23.77 -21.35
N ALA A 687 -17.69 -23.24 -20.14
CA ALA A 687 -18.92 -23.34 -19.38
C ALA A 687 -19.21 -22.04 -18.59
N CYS A 688 -20.40 -21.94 -18.01
CA CYS A 688 -20.83 -20.80 -17.20
C CYS A 688 -21.40 -21.29 -15.88
N ASP A 689 -21.24 -20.51 -14.82
CA ASP A 689 -21.84 -20.79 -13.52
C ASP A 689 -23.22 -20.15 -13.39
N TYR A 690 -24.10 -20.80 -12.62
CA TYR A 690 -25.39 -20.25 -12.24
C TYR A 690 -25.80 -20.74 -10.85
N LYS A 691 -26.75 -20.03 -10.21
CA LYS A 691 -27.30 -20.41 -8.90
C LYS A 691 -28.72 -20.94 -9.04
N GLU A 692 -28.96 -22.13 -8.51
CA GLU A 692 -30.29 -22.77 -8.43
C GLU A 692 -30.46 -23.28 -7.00
N ASP A 693 -31.52 -22.83 -6.31
CA ASP A 693 -31.78 -23.14 -4.90
C ASP A 693 -30.60 -22.86 -3.95
N GLY A 694 -29.86 -21.77 -4.22
CA GLY A 694 -28.71 -21.36 -3.40
C GLY A 694 -27.45 -22.22 -3.58
N LYS A 695 -27.45 -23.20 -4.49
CA LYS A 695 -26.27 -24.01 -4.84
C LYS A 695 -25.68 -23.58 -6.18
N GLU A 696 -24.36 -23.53 -6.25
CA GLU A 696 -23.63 -23.31 -7.50
C GLU A 696 -23.75 -24.52 -8.42
N LYS A 697 -24.13 -24.27 -9.66
CA LYS A 697 -24.21 -25.24 -10.74
C LYS A 697 -23.52 -24.69 -11.99
N VAL A 698 -23.23 -25.59 -12.93
CA VAL A 698 -22.53 -25.25 -14.17
C VAL A 698 -23.42 -25.62 -15.36
N GLU A 699 -23.47 -24.72 -16.34
CA GLU A 699 -24.11 -24.93 -17.64
C GLU A 699 -23.05 -24.92 -18.74
N LEU A 700 -23.08 -25.93 -19.62
CA LEU A 700 -22.16 -25.98 -20.76
C LEU A 700 -22.62 -25.04 -21.85
N LEU A 701 -21.67 -24.35 -22.47
CA LEU A 701 -21.94 -23.69 -23.73
C LEU A 701 -21.96 -24.73 -24.85
N THR A 702 -23.10 -24.83 -25.54
CA THR A 702 -23.32 -25.84 -26.59
C THR A 702 -23.81 -25.21 -27.89
N ALA A 703 -23.50 -25.87 -29.00
CA ALA A 703 -23.97 -25.54 -30.33
C ALA A 703 -24.43 -26.81 -31.07
N PRO A 704 -25.56 -27.43 -30.67
CA PRO A 704 -26.01 -28.72 -31.20
C PRO A 704 -26.33 -28.70 -32.70
N TRP A 705 -26.49 -27.51 -33.30
CA TRP A 705 -26.74 -27.33 -34.73
C TRP A 705 -25.46 -27.28 -35.58
N ALA A 706 -24.29 -27.08 -34.96
CA ALA A 706 -23.02 -26.86 -35.66
C ALA A 706 -22.19 -28.15 -35.69
N ALA A 707 -21.57 -28.44 -36.84
CA ALA A 707 -20.70 -29.61 -36.98
C ALA A 707 -19.39 -29.44 -36.18
N PRO A 708 -18.75 -30.53 -35.71
CA PRO A 708 -17.40 -30.49 -35.15
C PRO A 708 -16.42 -29.73 -36.06
N GLY A 709 -15.62 -28.83 -35.48
CA GLY A 709 -14.69 -27.96 -36.20
C GLY A 709 -15.27 -26.61 -36.63
N THR A 710 -16.56 -26.37 -36.45
CA THR A 710 -17.15 -25.04 -36.71
C THR A 710 -16.53 -24.01 -35.76
N LEU A 711 -16.00 -22.91 -36.32
CA LEU A 711 -15.43 -21.81 -35.53
C LEU A 711 -16.54 -20.97 -34.89
N VAL A 712 -16.28 -20.53 -33.66
CA VAL A 712 -17.14 -19.59 -32.93
C VAL A 712 -16.48 -18.22 -32.91
N VAL A 713 -17.18 -17.22 -33.47
CA VAL A 713 -16.64 -15.87 -33.66
C VAL A 713 -17.67 -14.80 -33.25
N PRO A 714 -17.22 -13.57 -32.88
CA PRO A 714 -18.12 -12.45 -32.68
C PRO A 714 -18.90 -12.17 -33.97
N GLU A 715 -20.19 -11.88 -33.86
CA GLU A 715 -21.07 -11.58 -34.98
C GLU A 715 -20.45 -10.50 -35.87
N GLY A 716 -20.34 -10.79 -37.18
CA GLY A 716 -19.70 -9.91 -38.17
C GLY A 716 -18.19 -10.07 -38.33
N SER A 717 -17.52 -10.95 -37.56
CA SER A 717 -16.10 -11.27 -37.73
C SER A 717 -15.85 -12.31 -38.83
N ASP A 718 -14.72 -12.20 -39.52
CA ASP A 718 -14.29 -13.18 -40.52
C ASP A 718 -13.61 -14.39 -39.85
N PRO A 719 -14.18 -15.60 -39.93
CA PRO A 719 -13.59 -16.79 -39.33
C PRO A 719 -12.31 -17.27 -40.04
N SER A 720 -11.95 -16.72 -41.20
CA SER A 720 -10.76 -17.11 -41.97
C SER A 720 -9.46 -16.45 -41.49
N ILE A 721 -9.51 -15.58 -40.48
CA ILE A 721 -8.33 -14.93 -39.91
C ILE A 721 -7.44 -15.99 -39.24
N ALA A 722 -6.18 -16.08 -39.69
CA ALA A 722 -5.21 -17.02 -39.16
C ALA A 722 -4.79 -16.66 -37.72
N LYS A 723 -4.94 -17.63 -36.81
CA LYS A 723 -4.64 -17.50 -35.38
C LYS A 723 -3.36 -18.25 -35.00
N PRO A 724 -2.68 -17.89 -33.90
CA PRO A 724 -1.49 -18.60 -33.44
C PRO A 724 -1.83 -20.06 -33.10
N ALA A 725 -0.93 -20.98 -33.47
CA ALA A 725 -1.10 -22.42 -33.22
C ALA A 725 -1.09 -22.79 -31.72
N LYS A 726 -0.51 -21.94 -30.88
CA LYS A 726 -0.49 -22.09 -29.41
C LYS A 726 -0.67 -20.72 -28.75
N LEU A 727 -1.54 -20.67 -27.76
CA LEU A 727 -1.89 -19.50 -26.97
C LEU A 727 -1.68 -19.81 -25.48
N ASP A 728 -0.96 -18.94 -24.79
CA ASP A 728 -0.78 -19.06 -23.33
C ASP A 728 -2.09 -18.72 -22.60
N ALA A 729 -2.36 -19.38 -21.47
CA ALA A 729 -3.59 -19.15 -20.71
C ALA A 729 -3.78 -17.68 -20.31
N ASP A 730 -2.72 -17.01 -19.87
CA ASP A 730 -2.77 -15.58 -19.49
C ASP A 730 -3.19 -14.67 -20.66
N LYS A 731 -2.87 -15.07 -21.89
CA LYS A 731 -3.29 -14.34 -23.10
C LYS A 731 -4.74 -14.61 -23.46
N PHE A 732 -5.26 -15.81 -23.16
CA PHE A 732 -6.67 -16.13 -23.34
C PHE A 732 -7.54 -15.34 -22.35
N PHE A 733 -7.15 -15.28 -21.08
CA PHE A 733 -7.85 -14.54 -20.03
C PHE A 733 -7.66 -13.02 -20.08
N LYS A 734 -6.97 -12.49 -21.09
CA LYS A 734 -6.81 -11.03 -21.30
C LYS A 734 -8.12 -10.35 -21.70
N ILE A 735 -9.06 -11.10 -22.28
CA ILE A 735 -10.41 -10.60 -22.60
C ILE A 735 -11.45 -11.43 -21.84
N THR A 736 -12.52 -10.77 -21.41
CA THR A 736 -13.61 -11.43 -20.69
C THR A 736 -14.78 -11.69 -21.64
N MET A 737 -15.18 -12.94 -21.77
CA MET A 737 -16.43 -13.34 -22.42
C MET A 737 -17.49 -13.53 -21.33
N LYS A 738 -18.72 -13.07 -21.61
CA LYS A 738 -19.83 -13.11 -20.64
C LYS A 738 -21.06 -13.72 -21.25
N VAL A 739 -22.00 -14.11 -20.41
CA VAL A 739 -23.38 -14.37 -20.81
C VAL A 739 -24.23 -13.18 -20.37
N GLU A 740 -24.81 -12.46 -21.34
CA GLU A 740 -25.67 -11.30 -21.11
C GLU A 740 -26.98 -11.47 -21.89
N GLY A 741 -28.11 -11.38 -21.22
CA GLY A 741 -29.42 -11.62 -21.83
C GLY A 741 -29.54 -13.03 -22.39
N LYS A 742 -28.97 -14.03 -21.70
CA LYS A 742 -28.86 -15.45 -22.12
C LYS A 742 -28.10 -15.70 -23.42
N LYS A 743 -27.24 -14.75 -23.82
CA LYS A 743 -26.39 -14.88 -25.01
C LYS A 743 -24.93 -14.79 -24.60
N MET A 744 -24.08 -15.65 -25.16
CA MET A 744 -22.64 -15.48 -25.03
C MET A 744 -22.22 -14.24 -25.83
N VAL A 745 -21.57 -13.28 -25.17
CA VAL A 745 -21.13 -12.01 -25.75
C VAL A 745 -19.66 -11.75 -25.46
N LEU A 746 -19.00 -11.05 -26.40
CA LEU A 746 -17.70 -10.43 -26.22
C LEU A 746 -17.85 -8.93 -26.46
N ASN A 747 -17.62 -8.12 -25.42
CA ASN A 747 -17.77 -6.66 -25.48
C ASN A 747 -19.14 -6.22 -26.05
N GLY A 748 -20.22 -6.88 -25.61
CA GLY A 748 -21.59 -6.65 -26.07
C GLY A 748 -21.96 -7.25 -27.43
N VAL A 749 -21.00 -7.82 -28.18
CA VAL A 749 -21.25 -8.46 -29.48
C VAL A 749 -21.55 -9.96 -29.29
N PRO A 750 -22.67 -10.49 -29.80
CA PRO A 750 -22.99 -11.91 -29.69
C PRO A 750 -21.96 -12.81 -30.36
N MET A 751 -21.64 -13.94 -29.73
CA MET A 751 -20.81 -15.00 -30.31
C MET A 751 -21.69 -15.93 -31.15
N THR A 752 -21.22 -16.30 -32.34
CA THR A 752 -21.99 -17.10 -33.30
C THR A 752 -21.21 -18.32 -33.78
N ALA A 753 -21.92 -19.43 -34.01
CA ALA A 753 -21.43 -20.63 -34.67
C ALA A 753 -22.36 -20.95 -35.84
N ASP A 754 -21.82 -21.02 -37.05
CA ASP A 754 -22.58 -21.20 -38.30
C ASP A 754 -23.74 -20.17 -38.45
N GLY A 755 -23.44 -18.91 -38.11
CA GLY A 755 -24.39 -17.79 -38.19
C GLY A 755 -25.51 -17.77 -37.15
N LYS A 756 -25.54 -18.71 -36.20
CA LYS A 756 -26.50 -18.72 -35.07
C LYS A 756 -25.81 -18.34 -33.77
N VAL A 757 -26.49 -17.54 -32.96
CA VAL A 757 -25.99 -17.06 -31.66
C VAL A 757 -25.92 -18.19 -30.64
N ILE A 758 -24.84 -18.24 -29.86
CA ILE A 758 -24.68 -19.14 -28.72
C ILE A 758 -25.53 -18.62 -27.55
N THR A 759 -26.45 -19.45 -27.06
CA THR A 759 -27.38 -19.10 -25.99
C THR A 759 -27.30 -20.06 -24.81
N THR A 760 -27.67 -19.58 -23.64
CA THR A 760 -27.84 -20.36 -22.41
C THR A 760 -29.31 -20.48 -22.04
N GLU A 761 -29.69 -21.55 -21.35
CA GLU A 761 -31.04 -21.73 -20.81
C GLU A 761 -31.17 -21.16 -19.40
N LYS A 762 -30.15 -21.38 -18.55
CA LYS A 762 -30.20 -21.10 -17.10
C LYS A 762 -29.29 -19.95 -16.68
N SER A 763 -28.12 -19.84 -17.26
CA SER A 763 -27.07 -18.89 -16.88
C SER A 763 -27.33 -17.53 -17.51
N ASP A 764 -27.21 -16.46 -16.73
CA ASP A 764 -27.31 -15.07 -17.20
C ASP A 764 -26.50 -14.16 -16.27
N ASN A 765 -25.89 -13.10 -16.81
CA ASN A 765 -25.00 -12.17 -16.11
C ASN A 765 -23.82 -12.85 -15.39
N CYS A 766 -23.19 -13.83 -16.05
CA CYS A 766 -22.03 -14.58 -15.56
C CYS A 766 -20.87 -14.55 -16.56
N GLU A 767 -19.66 -14.93 -16.11
CA GLU A 767 -18.48 -15.03 -16.97
C GLU A 767 -18.36 -16.42 -17.57
N VAL A 768 -17.85 -16.49 -18.81
CA VAL A 768 -17.53 -17.76 -19.47
C VAL A 768 -16.14 -18.21 -19.03
N CYS A 769 -16.06 -19.39 -18.44
CA CYS A 769 -14.82 -19.98 -17.91
C CYS A 769 -14.42 -21.26 -18.64
#